data_AF-Q6WRY3-F1
#
_entry.id   AF-Q6WRY3-F1
#
_cell.length_a   1.000
_cell.length_b   1.000
_cell.length_c   1.000
_cell.angle_alpha   90.00
_cell.angle_beta   90.00
_cell.angle_gamma   90.00
#
_symmetry.space_group_name_H-M   'P 1'
#
loop_
_entity.id
_entity.type
_entity.pdbx_description
1 polymer ?
#
loop_
_entity_poly.entity_id
_entity_poly.type
_entity_poly.pdbx_seq_one_letter_code
_entity_poly.pdbx_strand_id
1 'polypeptide(L)'
;MTKNESYSGIDYFRFIAALLIVAIHTSPLSSFSETGNFIFTRIVARVAVPFFFMTSGFFLISRYTCNAEKLGAFIKKTTLIYGVAILLYIPINVYNGYFKMDNLLPNIIKDIVFDGTLYHLWYLPASIIGAAIAWYLVKKVHYRKAFLIASILYIIGLFGDSYYGIVKSVSCLNVFYNLIFQLTDYTRNGIFFAPIFFVLGGYISDSQNRLSLKRSIVGFIVCFALMFGEALTLHHFDIQKHDSMYVLLLPSVYCLFNLLLHFRGKRRTGLRTISLIIYIIHPFMIVVIRLFAKLLHLQSLLVENSLVHYIAVCFASVVLAVVITALLSSLKPKKAKHTADTDRAYLEINLNNLEHNVNTLQKAMSPKCELMAVVKAEAYGHGMYEVTTYLEQIGVSSFAVATIDEGIRLRKYGISSEILILGYTSPSRAKELCKYELTQTLIDYRYSLLLNKQGYDIKAHIKIDTGMHRLGFSTEDKDKILAAFSLKHIKVAGIFTHLCAADSLEENDVAFTNKQIGSFYKVLDWLKSSGLNIPKVHIQSSYGLLNYPELECDYIRVGVALYGVLSSTNDKTKLELDLRPVLSLKAKVVLIRKIKQGESVGYSRAFTATRDSLIAILPIGYADGFPRNLSCGNSYVLIGGRQAPIVGKICMDQLAVDVTDIPNVKTGSIATLIGKDGKEEITAPMVAESAESITNELLSRMGHRLNIIRRA
;
A
#
# COMPACT_ATOMS: atom_id res chain seq x y z
N MET A 1 -1.07 -7.08 -14.86
CA MET A 1 -1.52 -8.31 -14.14
C MET A 1 -3.05 -8.40 -14.16
N THR A 2 -3.64 -9.51 -14.59
CA THR A 2 -5.09 -9.69 -14.73
C THR A 2 -5.82 -9.85 -13.38
N LYS A 3 -6.99 -9.20 -13.27
CA LYS A 3 -7.85 -8.99 -12.09
C LYS A 3 -8.34 -10.22 -11.30
N ASN A 4 -7.85 -11.43 -11.59
CA ASN A 4 -8.35 -12.70 -11.02
C ASN A 4 -7.33 -13.51 -10.22
N GLU A 5 -6.08 -13.07 -10.10
CA GLU A 5 -5.06 -13.81 -9.37
C GLU A 5 -4.90 -13.30 -7.94
N SER A 6 -5.62 -13.91 -7.01
CA SER A 6 -5.36 -13.75 -5.58
C SER A 6 -4.39 -14.83 -5.08
N TYR A 7 -3.81 -14.64 -3.89
CA TYR A 7 -2.91 -15.60 -3.24
C TYR A 7 -3.69 -16.83 -2.71
N SER A 8 -4.19 -17.68 -3.61
CA SER A 8 -4.97 -18.86 -3.24
C SER A 8 -4.18 -19.86 -2.40
N GLY A 9 -2.86 -19.94 -2.56
CA GLY A 9 -2.00 -20.77 -1.71
C GLY A 9 -2.11 -20.42 -0.22
N ILE A 10 -2.21 -19.13 0.12
CA ILE A 10 -2.45 -18.68 1.50
C ILE A 10 -3.82 -19.16 1.99
N ASP A 11 -4.86 -19.04 1.16
CA ASP A 11 -6.23 -19.42 1.56
C ASP A 11 -6.37 -20.93 1.83
N TYR A 12 -5.74 -21.79 1.02
CA TYR A 12 -5.72 -23.24 1.27
C TYR A 12 -4.88 -23.61 2.49
N PHE A 13 -3.69 -23.02 2.64
CA PHE A 13 -2.83 -23.36 3.77
C PHE A 13 -3.41 -22.88 5.11
N ARG A 14 -4.23 -21.81 5.14
CA ARG A 14 -5.01 -21.45 6.34
C ARG A 14 -5.92 -22.59 6.82
N PHE A 15 -6.53 -23.32 5.90
CA PHE A 15 -7.38 -24.46 6.26
C PHE A 15 -6.54 -25.61 6.82
N ILE A 16 -5.44 -25.95 6.14
CA ILE A 16 -4.48 -26.96 6.61
C ILE A 16 -3.93 -26.59 8.00
N ALA A 17 -3.49 -25.35 8.18
CA ALA A 17 -2.97 -24.84 9.44
C ALA A 17 -4.00 -24.91 10.58
N ALA A 18 -5.29 -24.69 10.30
CA ALA A 18 -6.34 -24.86 11.30
C ALA A 18 -6.46 -26.32 11.77
N LEU A 19 -6.37 -27.29 10.86
CA LEU A 19 -6.36 -28.72 11.20
C LEU A 19 -5.09 -29.14 11.96
N LEU A 20 -3.94 -28.58 11.59
CA LEU A 20 -2.69 -28.76 12.35
C LEU A 20 -2.82 -28.24 13.80
N ILE A 21 -3.57 -27.16 14.04
CA ILE A 21 -3.86 -26.70 15.41
C ILE A 21 -4.73 -27.71 16.16
N VAL A 22 -5.72 -28.33 15.51
CA VAL A 22 -6.50 -29.41 16.14
C VAL A 22 -5.58 -30.55 16.55
N ALA A 23 -4.63 -30.94 15.69
CA ALA A 23 -3.68 -32.01 15.98
C ALA A 23 -2.83 -31.73 17.24
N ILE A 24 -2.44 -30.46 17.47
CA ILE A 24 -1.69 -30.06 18.67
C ILE A 24 -2.48 -30.38 19.95
N HIS A 25 -3.81 -30.34 19.92
CA HIS A 25 -4.67 -30.52 21.08
C HIS A 25 -5.24 -31.93 21.24
N THR A 26 -5.26 -32.71 20.16
CA THR A 26 -5.78 -34.10 20.18
C THR A 26 -4.69 -35.17 20.17
N SER A 27 -3.43 -34.81 19.89
CA SER A 27 -2.29 -35.74 19.88
C SER A 27 -2.53 -37.00 19.02
N PRO A 28 -2.73 -36.87 17.70
CA PRO A 28 -3.30 -37.92 16.84
C PRO A 28 -2.50 -39.22 16.73
N LEU A 29 -1.24 -39.24 17.18
CA LEU A 29 -0.38 -40.42 17.08
C LEU A 29 -0.01 -40.98 18.46
N SER A 30 -0.56 -40.44 19.55
CA SER A 30 -0.17 -40.85 20.91
C SER A 30 -0.47 -42.32 21.21
N SER A 31 -1.50 -42.89 20.60
CA SER A 31 -1.83 -44.32 20.74
C SER A 31 -0.95 -45.25 19.89
N PHE A 32 -0.08 -44.72 19.02
CA PHE A 32 0.77 -45.50 18.11
C PHE A 32 2.26 -45.33 18.40
N SER A 33 2.71 -44.09 18.61
CA SER A 33 4.11 -43.77 18.86
C SER A 33 4.23 -42.42 19.54
N GLU A 34 4.85 -42.37 20.73
CA GLU A 34 5.13 -41.12 21.44
C GLU A 34 6.05 -40.22 20.61
N THR A 35 7.12 -40.77 20.01
CA THR A 35 8.03 -40.04 19.13
C THR A 35 7.33 -39.54 17.87
N GLY A 36 6.49 -40.37 17.24
CA GLY A 36 5.68 -39.96 16.10
C GLY A 36 4.73 -38.81 16.45
N ASN A 37 4.10 -38.87 17.62
CA ASN A 37 3.24 -37.80 18.12
C ASN A 37 4.00 -36.51 18.41
N PHE A 38 5.17 -36.60 19.02
CA PHE A 38 6.06 -35.46 19.24
C PHE A 38 6.42 -34.80 17.90
N ILE A 39 6.90 -35.58 16.92
CA ILE A 39 7.24 -35.08 15.60
C ILE A 39 6.04 -34.36 14.96
N PHE A 40 4.87 -34.98 14.95
CA PHE A 40 3.72 -34.40 14.27
C PHE A 40 3.19 -33.13 14.97
N THR A 41 3.07 -33.15 16.30
CA THR A 41 2.44 -32.05 17.06
C THR A 41 3.42 -30.94 17.44
N ARG A 42 4.68 -31.28 17.72
CA ARG A 42 5.70 -30.35 18.22
C ARG A 42 6.70 -29.92 17.14
N ILE A 43 6.75 -30.56 15.97
CA ILE A 43 7.60 -30.12 14.86
C ILE A 43 6.75 -29.68 13.66
N VAL A 44 5.97 -30.61 13.08
CA VAL A 44 5.21 -30.34 11.85
C VAL A 44 4.12 -29.31 12.09
N ALA A 45 3.27 -29.50 13.09
CA ALA A 45 2.14 -28.60 13.35
C ALA A 45 2.55 -27.21 13.86
N ARG A 46 3.78 -27.02 14.33
CA ARG A 46 4.27 -25.75 14.89
C ARG A 46 4.41 -24.63 13.88
N VAL A 47 4.42 -24.92 12.58
CA VAL A 47 4.41 -23.90 11.54
C VAL A 47 3.08 -23.13 11.44
N ALA A 48 1.99 -23.70 11.98
CA ALA A 48 0.63 -23.20 11.77
C ALA A 48 0.39 -21.79 12.33
N VAL A 49 0.71 -21.55 13.60
CA VAL A 49 0.49 -20.25 14.26
C VAL A 49 1.39 -19.15 13.70
N PRO A 50 2.71 -19.34 13.55
CA PRO A 50 3.59 -18.44 12.81
C PRO A 50 3.06 -18.03 11.44
N PHE A 51 2.54 -18.99 10.67
CA PHE A 51 1.95 -18.73 9.38
C PHE A 51 0.77 -17.76 9.47
N PHE A 52 -0.12 -17.89 10.47
CA PHE A 52 -1.23 -16.96 10.66
C PHE A 52 -0.78 -15.53 11.02
N PHE A 53 0.25 -15.39 11.85
CA PHE A 53 0.85 -14.08 12.14
C PHE A 53 1.49 -13.46 10.90
N MET A 54 2.28 -14.23 10.16
CA MET A 54 2.91 -13.78 8.91
C MET A 54 1.88 -13.38 7.86
N THR A 55 0.81 -14.16 7.73
CA THR A 55 -0.30 -13.82 6.85
C THR A 55 -0.96 -12.50 7.26
N SER A 56 -1.15 -12.29 8.56
CA SER A 56 -1.76 -11.06 9.08
C SER A 56 -0.86 -9.86 8.83
N GLY A 57 0.45 -9.99 9.09
CA GLY A 57 1.47 -8.99 8.76
C GLY A 57 1.48 -8.63 7.28
N PHE A 58 1.45 -9.62 6.38
CA PHE A 58 1.45 -9.42 4.93
C PHE A 58 0.31 -8.54 4.42
N PHE A 59 -0.90 -8.65 4.99
CA PHE A 59 -2.03 -7.81 4.57
C PHE A 59 -2.17 -6.51 5.38
N LEU A 60 -1.55 -6.41 6.55
CA LEU A 60 -1.75 -5.32 7.49
C LEU A 60 -0.62 -4.29 7.46
N ILE A 61 0.62 -4.76 7.36
CA ILE A 61 1.84 -3.96 7.54
C ILE A 61 2.49 -3.84 6.17
N SER A 62 2.18 -2.78 5.43
CA SER A 62 2.93 -2.41 4.22
C SER A 62 3.39 -0.96 4.36
N ARG A 63 4.65 -0.68 4.00
CA ARG A 63 5.34 0.61 4.06
C ARG A 63 4.54 1.70 3.38
N TYR A 64 3.95 1.36 2.23
CA TYR A 64 3.13 2.29 1.48
C TYR A 64 1.78 2.51 2.14
N THR A 65 1.22 1.53 2.87
CA THR A 65 -0.14 1.59 3.41
C THR A 65 -0.23 1.70 4.92
N CYS A 66 0.81 2.20 5.61
CA CYS A 66 0.90 2.45 7.06
C CYS A 66 -0.14 3.47 7.60
N ASN A 67 -1.41 3.29 7.24
CA ASN A 67 -2.59 3.95 7.77
C ASN A 67 -2.94 3.29 9.10
N ALA A 68 -3.03 4.11 10.16
CA ALA A 68 -3.43 3.67 11.48
C ALA A 68 -4.86 3.07 11.51
N GLU A 69 -5.73 3.46 10.58
CA GLU A 69 -7.11 2.96 10.49
C GLU A 69 -7.17 1.46 10.18
N LYS A 70 -6.27 0.94 9.32
CA LYS A 70 -6.21 -0.50 9.03
C LYS A 70 -5.83 -1.30 10.27
N LEU A 71 -4.86 -0.81 11.04
CA LEU A 71 -4.48 -1.39 12.33
C LEU A 71 -5.64 -1.29 13.32
N GLY A 72 -6.28 -0.13 13.45
CA GLY A 72 -7.44 0.06 14.32
C GLY A 72 -8.59 -0.88 13.99
N ALA A 73 -8.92 -1.05 12.69
CA ALA A 73 -9.95 -1.97 12.23
C ALA A 73 -9.58 -3.44 12.52
N PHE A 74 -8.30 -3.82 12.35
CA PHE A 74 -7.81 -5.15 12.70
C PHE A 74 -7.93 -5.41 14.21
N ILE A 75 -7.41 -4.51 15.05
CA ILE A 75 -7.46 -4.61 16.51
C ILE A 75 -8.90 -4.69 16.99
N LYS A 76 -9.77 -3.78 16.53
CA LYS A 76 -11.19 -3.76 16.90
C LYS A 76 -11.88 -5.09 16.55
N LYS A 77 -11.64 -5.61 15.35
CA LYS A 77 -12.25 -6.87 14.90
C LYS A 77 -11.74 -8.06 15.69
N THR A 78 -10.43 -8.17 15.91
CA THR A 78 -9.82 -9.28 16.67
C THR A 78 -10.25 -9.24 18.14
N THR A 79 -10.35 -8.04 18.72
CA THR A 79 -10.86 -7.84 20.10
C THR A 79 -12.31 -8.30 20.23
N LEU A 80 -13.18 -7.95 19.27
CA LEU A 80 -14.57 -8.42 19.27
C LEU A 80 -14.66 -9.94 19.17
N ILE A 81 -13.89 -10.56 18.27
CA ILE A 81 -13.84 -12.02 18.14
C ILE A 81 -13.36 -12.66 19.45
N TYR A 82 -12.36 -12.07 20.08
CA TYR A 82 -11.83 -12.56 21.34
C TYR A 82 -12.85 -12.46 22.47
N GLY A 83 -13.55 -11.32 22.60
CA GLY A 83 -14.62 -11.17 23.58
C GLY A 83 -15.74 -12.19 23.40
N VAL A 84 -16.17 -12.45 22.16
CA VAL A 84 -17.17 -13.49 21.86
C VAL A 84 -16.64 -14.89 22.21
N ALA A 85 -15.37 -15.19 21.91
CA ALA A 85 -14.76 -16.47 22.27
C ALA A 85 -14.68 -16.65 23.79
N ILE A 86 -14.30 -15.62 24.55
CA ILE A 86 -14.29 -15.66 26.02
C ILE A 86 -15.67 -16.03 26.56
N LEU A 87 -16.73 -15.35 26.08
CA LEU A 87 -18.11 -15.61 26.49
C LEU A 87 -18.54 -17.06 26.17
N LEU A 88 -18.19 -17.55 24.98
CA LEU A 88 -18.50 -18.92 24.55
C LEU A 88 -17.89 -19.98 25.50
N TYR A 89 -16.75 -19.68 26.10
CA TYR A 89 -15.99 -20.62 26.93
C TYR A 89 -16.24 -20.51 28.44
N ILE A 90 -17.06 -19.56 28.90
CA ILE A 90 -17.44 -19.44 30.31
C ILE A 90 -17.97 -20.78 30.88
N PRO A 91 -18.88 -21.52 30.23
CA PRO A 91 -19.40 -22.78 30.79
C PRO A 91 -18.31 -23.85 30.99
N ILE A 92 -17.36 -23.96 30.05
CA ILE A 92 -16.22 -24.88 30.16
C ILE A 92 -15.30 -24.44 31.29
N ASN A 93 -15.04 -23.14 31.44
CA ASN A 93 -14.21 -22.62 32.53
C ASN A 93 -14.84 -22.87 33.90
N VAL A 94 -16.16 -22.71 34.03
CA VAL A 94 -16.90 -23.09 35.25
C VAL A 94 -16.75 -24.58 35.53
N TYR A 95 -16.94 -25.44 34.53
CA TYR A 95 -16.79 -26.89 34.67
C TYR A 95 -15.37 -27.29 35.11
N ASN A 96 -14.34 -26.65 34.56
CA ASN A 96 -12.94 -26.89 34.92
C ASN A 96 -12.54 -26.27 36.26
N GLY A 97 -13.45 -25.60 36.97
CA GLY A 97 -13.17 -24.98 38.27
C GLY A 97 -12.30 -23.71 38.20
N TYR A 98 -12.15 -23.09 37.02
CA TYR A 98 -11.30 -21.91 36.80
C TYR A 98 -11.60 -20.75 37.75
N PHE A 99 -12.88 -20.51 38.07
CA PHE A 99 -13.29 -19.43 38.98
C PHE A 99 -13.10 -19.73 40.47
N LYS A 100 -12.56 -20.90 40.81
CA LYS A 100 -12.24 -21.31 42.19
C LYS A 100 -10.75 -21.17 42.52
N MET A 101 -9.95 -20.58 41.62
CA MET A 101 -8.51 -20.40 41.82
C MET A 101 -8.21 -19.28 42.82
N ASP A 102 -7.12 -19.45 43.59
CA ASP A 102 -6.58 -18.39 44.44
C ASP A 102 -6.10 -17.20 43.59
N ASN A 103 -6.20 -15.99 44.13
CA ASN A 103 -5.84 -14.74 43.43
C ASN A 103 -6.53 -14.58 42.08
N LEU A 104 -7.86 -14.80 42.05
CA LEU A 104 -8.68 -14.82 40.85
C LEU A 104 -8.54 -13.56 39.98
N LEU A 105 -8.60 -12.37 40.58
CA LEU A 105 -8.67 -11.11 39.82
C LEU A 105 -7.35 -10.79 39.06
N PRO A 106 -6.16 -10.87 39.68
CA PRO A 106 -4.89 -10.79 38.95
C PRO A 106 -4.72 -11.84 37.85
N ASN A 107 -5.12 -13.09 38.11
CA ASN A 107 -4.99 -14.19 37.15
C ASN A 107 -5.92 -14.00 35.93
N ILE A 108 -7.15 -13.53 36.13
CA ILE A 108 -8.06 -13.23 35.02
C ILE A 108 -7.50 -12.10 34.13
N ILE A 109 -6.91 -11.05 34.73
CA ILE A 109 -6.32 -9.96 33.94
C ILE A 109 -5.14 -10.49 33.13
N LYS A 110 -4.26 -11.26 33.76
CA LYS A 110 -3.13 -11.93 33.11
C LYS A 110 -3.59 -12.78 31.93
N ASP A 111 -4.59 -13.62 32.13
CA ASP A 111 -5.12 -14.53 31.10
C ASP A 111 -5.82 -13.77 29.98
N ILE A 112 -6.58 -12.72 30.29
CA ILE A 112 -7.21 -11.90 29.24
C ILE A 112 -6.14 -11.24 28.38
N VAL A 113 -5.08 -10.70 28.98
CA VAL A 113 -4.08 -9.89 28.25
C VAL A 113 -3.05 -10.74 27.53
N PHE A 114 -2.59 -11.85 28.11
CA PHE A 114 -1.44 -12.60 27.61
C PHE A 114 -1.76 -14.06 27.29
N ASP A 115 -2.31 -14.81 28.25
CA ASP A 115 -2.31 -16.28 28.20
C ASP A 115 -3.58 -16.89 27.57
N GLY A 116 -4.60 -16.08 27.32
CA GLY A 116 -5.92 -16.54 26.94
C GLY A 116 -6.70 -17.11 28.13
N THR A 117 -7.99 -16.78 28.24
CA THR A 117 -8.90 -17.37 29.25
C THR A 117 -9.11 -18.88 29.11
N LEU A 118 -8.63 -19.44 28.01
CA LEU A 118 -8.34 -20.86 27.82
C LEU A 118 -7.04 -20.97 27.05
N TYR A 119 -6.27 -22.02 27.37
CA TYR A 119 -4.91 -22.25 26.87
C TYR A 119 -4.73 -22.18 25.35
N HIS A 120 -5.78 -22.40 24.55
CA HIS A 120 -5.71 -22.32 23.09
C HIS A 120 -6.00 -20.90 22.55
N LEU A 121 -6.72 -20.06 23.29
CA LEU A 121 -7.19 -18.72 22.87
C LEU A 121 -6.10 -17.64 22.84
N TRP A 122 -4.92 -17.92 23.39
CA TRP A 122 -3.76 -17.02 23.46
C TRP A 122 -3.37 -16.36 22.12
N TYR A 123 -3.65 -17.01 20.98
CA TYR A 123 -3.35 -16.47 19.66
C TYR A 123 -4.07 -15.13 19.39
N LEU A 124 -5.26 -14.90 19.94
CA LEU A 124 -6.02 -13.67 19.73
C LEU A 124 -5.39 -12.45 20.42
N PRO A 125 -5.12 -12.44 21.75
CA PRO A 125 -4.37 -11.35 22.38
C PRO A 125 -2.96 -11.24 21.80
N ALA A 126 -2.30 -12.36 21.48
CA ALA A 126 -0.99 -12.33 20.84
C ALA A 126 -1.01 -11.66 19.46
N SER A 127 -2.07 -11.86 18.67
CA SER A 127 -2.27 -11.18 17.39
C SER A 127 -2.46 -9.67 17.55
N ILE A 128 -3.16 -9.23 18.59
CA ILE A 128 -3.43 -7.81 18.86
C ILE A 128 -2.12 -7.10 19.24
N ILE A 129 -1.43 -7.62 20.25
CA ILE A 129 -0.18 -7.04 20.76
C ILE A 129 0.92 -7.13 19.70
N GLY A 130 1.06 -8.30 19.06
CA GLY A 130 2.06 -8.54 18.03
C GLY A 130 1.91 -7.61 16.83
N ALA A 131 0.67 -7.39 16.35
CA ALA A 131 0.38 -6.45 15.28
C ALA A 131 0.72 -5.01 15.67
N ALA A 132 0.38 -4.58 16.88
CA ALA A 132 0.63 -3.23 17.38
C ALA A 132 2.14 -2.94 17.49
N ILE A 133 2.90 -3.87 18.10
CA ILE A 133 4.36 -3.76 18.22
C ILE A 133 5.00 -3.74 16.83
N ALA A 134 4.68 -4.71 15.97
CA ALA A 134 5.27 -4.79 14.64
C ALA A 134 4.97 -3.55 13.79
N TRP A 135 3.74 -3.06 13.81
CA TRP A 135 3.36 -1.85 13.08
C TRP A 135 4.12 -0.62 13.60
N TYR A 136 4.22 -0.45 14.92
CA TYR A 136 4.96 0.66 15.52
C TYR A 136 6.46 0.60 15.19
N LEU A 137 7.07 -0.59 15.26
CA LEU A 137 8.47 -0.79 14.90
C LEU A 137 8.72 -0.46 13.43
N VAL A 138 7.91 -1.00 12.50
CA VAL A 138 8.08 -0.75 11.06
C VAL A 138 7.87 0.72 10.73
N LYS A 139 6.86 1.37 11.33
CA LYS A 139 6.60 2.81 11.14
C LYS A 139 7.76 3.68 11.63
N LYS A 140 8.37 3.34 12.77
CA LYS A 140 9.39 4.19 13.41
C LYS A 140 10.79 4.00 12.85
N VAL A 141 11.18 2.75 12.56
CA VAL A 141 12.58 2.40 12.26
C VAL A 141 12.78 1.61 10.96
N HIS A 142 11.73 1.40 10.15
CA HIS A 142 11.71 0.60 8.93
C HIS A 142 12.01 -0.89 9.15
N TYR A 143 11.78 -1.73 8.12
CA TYR A 143 11.86 -3.19 8.23
C TYR A 143 13.19 -3.73 8.74
N ARG A 144 14.34 -3.19 8.30
CA ARG A 144 15.66 -3.73 8.71
C ARG A 144 15.86 -3.64 10.22
N LYS A 145 15.61 -2.48 10.82
CA LYS A 145 15.75 -2.28 12.28
C LYS A 145 14.58 -2.92 13.03
N ALA A 146 13.36 -2.88 12.47
CA ALA A 146 12.22 -3.56 13.07
C ALA A 146 12.44 -5.07 13.17
N PHE A 147 13.02 -5.69 12.14
CA PHE A 147 13.40 -7.11 12.12
C PHE A 147 14.47 -7.43 13.17
N LEU A 148 15.48 -6.57 13.34
CA LEU A 148 16.49 -6.74 14.38
C LEU A 148 15.86 -6.71 15.79
N ILE A 149 15.04 -5.68 16.06
CA ILE A 149 14.38 -5.54 17.36
C ILE A 149 13.43 -6.71 17.62
N ALA A 150 12.62 -7.09 16.64
CA ALA A 150 11.70 -8.22 16.77
C ALA A 150 12.43 -9.57 16.89
N SER A 151 13.62 -9.72 16.29
CA SER A 151 14.48 -10.89 16.47
C SER A 151 15.03 -10.97 17.89
N ILE A 152 15.41 -9.84 18.49
CA ILE A 152 15.83 -9.80 19.91
C ILE A 152 14.68 -10.24 20.82
N LEU A 153 13.46 -9.72 20.59
CA LEU A 153 12.27 -10.16 21.33
C LEU A 153 12.02 -11.66 21.17
N TYR A 154 12.19 -12.21 19.97
CA TYR A 154 12.05 -13.63 19.70
C TYR A 154 13.10 -14.47 20.43
N ILE A 155 14.36 -14.03 20.46
CA ILE A 155 15.44 -14.72 21.18
C ILE A 155 15.16 -14.74 22.69
N ILE A 156 14.69 -13.62 23.27
CA ILE A 156 14.23 -13.60 24.67
C ILE A 156 13.11 -14.62 24.87
N GLY A 157 12.16 -14.70 23.94
CA GLY A 157 11.10 -15.70 24.02
C GLY A 157 11.62 -17.13 23.97
N LEU A 158 12.58 -17.40 23.09
CA LEU A 158 13.17 -18.72 22.82
C LEU A 158 13.83 -19.31 24.09
N PHE A 159 14.61 -18.49 24.80
CA PHE A 159 15.26 -18.86 26.05
C PHE A 159 14.28 -19.03 27.22
N GLY A 160 13.07 -18.45 27.15
CA GLY A 160 11.99 -18.72 28.11
C GLY A 160 11.12 -19.95 27.77
N ASP A 161 11.30 -20.54 26.59
CA ASP A 161 10.47 -21.64 26.06
C ASP A 161 11.34 -22.89 25.82
N SER A 162 11.76 -23.15 24.58
CA SER A 162 12.45 -24.39 24.20
C SER A 162 13.92 -24.46 24.61
N TYR A 163 14.55 -23.34 24.99
CA TYR A 163 15.95 -23.28 25.44
C TYR A 163 16.10 -23.00 26.95
N TYR A 164 15.02 -23.14 27.73
CA TYR A 164 15.00 -22.75 29.14
C TYR A 164 15.99 -23.51 30.04
N GLY A 165 16.34 -24.75 29.71
CA GLY A 165 17.35 -25.53 30.43
C GLY A 165 18.72 -24.84 30.49
N ILE A 166 19.06 -24.05 29.46
CA ILE A 166 20.29 -23.22 29.44
C ILE A 166 20.16 -22.00 30.35
N VAL A 167 18.96 -21.41 30.45
CA VAL A 167 18.69 -20.28 31.36
C VAL A 167 18.77 -20.71 32.81
N LYS A 168 18.22 -21.89 33.12
CA LYS A 168 18.12 -22.41 34.49
C LYS A 168 19.50 -22.60 35.14
N SER A 169 20.54 -22.87 34.35
CA SER A 169 21.91 -23.03 34.84
C SER A 169 22.63 -21.70 35.14
N VAL A 170 22.05 -20.56 34.75
CA VAL A 170 22.64 -19.22 34.93
C VAL A 170 21.79 -18.39 35.90
N SER A 171 22.29 -18.17 37.12
CA SER A 171 21.54 -17.52 38.22
C SER A 171 20.88 -16.18 37.84
N CYS A 172 21.62 -15.26 37.21
CA CYS A 172 21.10 -13.96 36.79
C CYS A 172 19.95 -14.07 35.78
N LEU A 173 20.09 -14.97 34.78
CA LEU A 173 19.04 -15.18 33.78
C LEU A 173 17.81 -15.85 34.41
N ASN A 174 17.99 -16.80 35.32
CA ASN A 174 16.88 -17.46 36.00
C ASN A 174 16.01 -16.45 36.78
N VAL A 175 16.62 -15.48 37.49
CA VAL A 175 15.87 -14.40 38.16
C VAL A 175 15.08 -13.56 37.15
N PHE A 176 15.70 -13.16 36.03
CA PHE A 176 15.03 -12.39 34.99
C PHE A 176 13.80 -13.12 34.42
N TYR A 177 13.91 -14.41 34.10
CA TYR A 177 12.78 -15.18 33.57
C TYR A 177 11.72 -15.46 34.63
N ASN A 178 12.08 -15.61 35.91
CA ASN A 178 11.10 -15.73 36.99
C ASN A 178 10.24 -14.46 37.12
N LEU A 179 10.81 -13.27 36.92
CA LEU A 179 10.03 -12.03 36.86
C LEU A 179 9.09 -11.99 35.64
N ILE A 180 9.54 -12.49 34.49
CA ILE A 180 8.66 -12.64 33.31
C ILE A 180 7.51 -13.60 33.62
N PHE A 181 7.79 -14.74 34.27
CA PHE A 181 6.78 -15.74 34.60
C PHE A 181 5.78 -15.32 35.69
N GLN A 182 6.05 -14.22 36.41
CA GLN A 182 5.03 -13.59 37.26
C GLN A 182 3.99 -12.81 36.45
N LEU A 183 4.33 -12.37 35.24
CA LEU A 183 3.47 -11.56 34.37
C LEU A 183 2.82 -12.36 33.24
N THR A 184 3.42 -13.47 32.81
CA THR A 184 2.92 -14.33 31.73
C THR A 184 3.28 -15.77 32.00
N ASP A 185 2.38 -16.72 31.81
CA ASP A 185 2.67 -18.13 32.09
C ASP A 185 3.71 -18.72 31.12
N TYR A 186 3.83 -18.14 29.92
CA TYR A 186 4.79 -18.55 28.90
C TYR A 186 5.24 -17.38 28.02
N THR A 187 6.44 -17.50 27.46
CA THR A 187 7.02 -16.50 26.56
C THR A 187 6.50 -16.60 25.14
N ARG A 188 5.79 -17.68 24.78
CA ARG A 188 5.06 -17.81 23.51
C ARG A 188 3.80 -16.93 23.48
N ASN A 189 4.00 -15.61 23.41
CA ASN A 189 2.94 -14.62 23.52
C ASN A 189 3.07 -13.47 22.51
N GLY A 190 2.22 -12.45 22.64
CA GLY A 190 2.17 -11.30 21.74
C GLY A 190 3.40 -10.39 21.74
N ILE A 191 4.24 -10.46 22.77
CA ILE A 191 5.41 -9.61 22.93
C ILE A 191 6.64 -10.28 22.33
N PHE A 192 6.92 -11.52 22.74
CA PHE A 192 8.18 -12.17 22.37
C PHE A 192 8.05 -13.01 21.09
N PHE A 193 6.89 -13.61 20.82
CA PHE A 193 6.74 -14.55 19.70
C PHE A 193 6.13 -13.92 18.45
N ALA A 194 5.01 -13.21 18.59
CA ALA A 194 4.23 -12.73 17.43
C ALA A 194 4.91 -11.65 16.55
N PRO A 195 5.60 -10.62 17.10
CA PRO A 195 5.99 -9.44 16.30
C PRO A 195 6.88 -9.75 15.10
N ILE A 196 7.83 -10.68 15.24
CA ILE A 196 8.78 -11.03 14.17
C ILE A 196 8.07 -11.57 12.92
N PHE A 197 7.03 -12.39 13.10
CA PHE A 197 6.26 -12.94 11.98
C PHE A 197 5.42 -11.86 11.30
N PHE A 198 4.86 -10.91 12.05
CA PHE A 198 4.17 -9.75 11.48
C PHE A 198 5.12 -8.88 10.65
N VAL A 199 6.32 -8.59 11.17
CA VAL A 199 7.35 -7.82 10.46
C VAL A 199 7.79 -8.55 9.18
N LEU A 200 8.05 -9.85 9.24
CA LEU A 200 8.40 -10.67 8.08
C LEU A 200 7.29 -10.69 7.03
N GLY A 201 6.04 -10.84 7.46
CA GLY A 201 4.88 -10.79 6.56
C GLY A 201 4.82 -9.46 5.81
N GLY A 202 4.94 -8.35 6.53
CA GLY A 202 4.95 -7.02 5.91
C GLY A 202 6.13 -6.79 4.97
N TYR A 203 7.32 -7.25 5.37
CA TYR A 203 8.51 -7.20 4.53
C TYR A 203 8.31 -7.94 3.20
N ILE A 204 7.72 -9.14 3.22
CA ILE A 204 7.40 -9.89 1.99
C ILE A 204 6.36 -9.17 1.14
N SER A 205 5.42 -8.43 1.74
CA SER A 205 4.43 -7.65 0.99
C SER A 205 5.06 -6.49 0.21
N ASP A 206 6.08 -5.83 0.77
CA ASP A 206 6.73 -4.67 0.14
C ASP A 206 7.99 -5.02 -0.68
N SER A 207 8.54 -6.22 -0.51
CA SER A 207 9.70 -6.65 -1.30
C SER A 207 9.31 -6.91 -2.75
N GLN A 208 9.94 -6.19 -3.68
CA GLN A 208 9.86 -6.46 -5.12
C GLN A 208 10.56 -7.78 -5.49
N ASN A 209 11.60 -8.17 -4.72
CA ASN A 209 12.36 -9.39 -4.94
C ASN A 209 11.79 -10.55 -4.12
N ARG A 210 10.90 -11.32 -4.76
CA ARG A 210 10.41 -12.59 -4.21
C ARG A 210 11.43 -13.70 -4.44
N LEU A 211 11.50 -14.66 -3.54
CA LEU A 211 12.26 -15.88 -3.80
C LEU A 211 11.65 -16.61 -5.00
N SER A 212 12.50 -17.18 -5.87
CA SER A 212 12.02 -18.03 -6.94
C SER A 212 11.44 -19.33 -6.38
N LEU A 213 10.50 -19.95 -7.10
CA LEU A 213 9.85 -21.20 -6.68
C LEU A 213 10.86 -22.27 -6.23
N LYS A 214 11.94 -22.46 -7.01
CA LYS A 214 13.02 -23.41 -6.69
C LYS A 214 13.72 -23.06 -5.36
N ARG A 215 14.04 -21.78 -5.14
CA ARG A 215 14.65 -21.32 -3.87
C ARG A 215 13.69 -21.45 -2.70
N SER A 216 12.40 -21.20 -2.89
CA SER A 216 11.39 -21.39 -1.85
C SER A 216 11.23 -22.86 -1.44
N ILE A 217 11.21 -23.78 -2.40
CA ILE A 217 11.12 -25.23 -2.13
C ILE A 217 12.37 -25.73 -1.41
N VAL A 218 13.56 -25.49 -1.99
CA VAL A 218 14.83 -25.96 -1.41
C VAL A 218 15.05 -25.33 -0.05
N GLY A 219 14.81 -24.02 0.09
CA GLY A 219 14.93 -23.33 1.37
C GLY A 219 13.98 -23.89 2.43
N PHE A 220 12.72 -24.18 2.08
CA PHE A 220 11.79 -24.78 3.01
C PHE A 220 12.24 -26.18 3.45
N ILE A 221 12.64 -27.05 2.52
CA ILE A 221 13.10 -28.41 2.84
C ILE A 221 14.32 -28.37 3.77
N VAL A 222 15.33 -27.57 3.44
CA VAL A 222 16.57 -27.47 4.22
C VAL A 222 16.29 -26.90 5.61
N CYS A 223 15.60 -25.75 5.70
CA CYS A 223 15.31 -25.13 6.99
C CYS A 223 14.41 -26.02 7.86
N PHE A 224 13.43 -26.71 7.27
CA PHE A 224 12.55 -27.61 8.00
C PHE A 224 13.29 -28.86 8.49
N ALA A 225 14.18 -29.45 7.68
CA ALA A 225 15.01 -30.58 8.10
C ALA A 225 15.95 -30.21 9.26
N LEU A 226 16.53 -29.01 9.22
CA LEU A 226 17.36 -28.52 10.31
C LEU A 226 16.52 -28.21 11.56
N MET A 227 15.33 -27.61 11.41
CA MET A 227 14.38 -27.40 12.52
C MET A 227 13.95 -28.72 13.16
N PHE A 228 13.78 -29.76 12.33
CA PHE A 228 13.48 -31.11 12.80
C PHE A 228 14.62 -31.66 13.67
N GLY A 229 15.88 -31.51 13.24
CA GLY A 229 17.06 -31.86 14.03
C GLY A 229 17.19 -31.04 15.32
N GLU A 230 16.95 -29.73 15.26
CA GLU A 230 16.92 -28.84 16.43
C GLU A 230 15.91 -29.33 17.47
N ALA A 231 14.67 -29.58 17.06
CA ALA A 231 13.59 -30.00 17.96
C ALA A 231 13.86 -31.37 18.59
N LEU A 232 14.37 -32.35 17.81
CA LEU A 232 14.74 -33.67 18.37
C LEU A 232 15.91 -33.57 19.35
N THR A 233 16.88 -32.70 19.08
CA THR A 233 18.03 -32.49 19.96
C THR A 233 17.58 -31.92 21.30
N LEU A 234 16.78 -30.84 21.27
CA LEU A 234 16.24 -30.24 22.49
C LEU A 234 15.45 -31.27 23.28
N HIS A 235 14.57 -32.02 22.59
CA HIS A 235 13.74 -33.04 23.21
C HIS A 235 14.55 -34.16 23.88
N HIS A 236 15.57 -34.66 23.18
CA HIS A 236 16.45 -35.71 23.70
C HIS A 236 17.20 -35.31 24.97
N PHE A 237 17.61 -34.04 25.07
CA PHE A 237 18.32 -33.51 26.23
C PHE A 237 17.42 -32.89 27.30
N ASP A 238 16.09 -32.96 27.13
CA ASP A 238 15.09 -32.37 28.03
C ASP A 238 15.37 -30.91 28.42
N ILE A 239 15.82 -30.11 27.43
CA ILE A 239 16.22 -28.71 27.65
C ILE A 239 14.98 -27.80 27.74
N GLN A 240 13.91 -28.16 27.06
CA GLN A 240 12.72 -27.32 26.94
C GLN A 240 11.95 -27.14 28.26
N LYS A 241 11.41 -25.95 28.48
CA LYS A 241 10.24 -25.76 29.34
C LYS A 241 8.96 -26.06 28.56
N HIS A 242 8.93 -25.64 27.29
CA HIS A 242 7.87 -25.91 26.33
C HIS A 242 8.45 -26.10 24.92
N ASP A 243 7.80 -26.93 24.09
CA ASP A 243 8.24 -27.23 22.72
C ASP A 243 7.55 -26.35 21.68
N SER A 244 7.66 -25.02 21.78
CA SER A 244 6.88 -24.11 20.93
C SER A 244 7.70 -23.12 20.10
N MET A 245 8.97 -22.90 20.41
CA MET A 245 9.80 -21.89 19.75
C MET A 245 11.15 -22.47 19.32
N TYR A 246 11.44 -22.43 18.02
CA TYR A 246 12.72 -22.87 17.46
C TYR A 246 13.42 -21.74 16.71
N VAL A 247 14.74 -21.75 16.67
CA VAL A 247 15.53 -20.82 15.87
C VAL A 247 15.18 -21.01 14.39
N LEU A 248 15.11 -22.27 13.94
CA LEU A 248 14.88 -22.58 12.54
C LEU A 248 13.40 -22.59 12.13
N LEU A 249 12.49 -22.32 13.07
CA LEU A 249 11.09 -22.03 12.78
C LEU A 249 10.94 -20.75 11.94
N LEU A 250 11.73 -19.71 12.24
CA LEU A 250 11.70 -18.43 11.52
C LEU A 250 11.98 -18.59 10.01
N PRO A 251 13.16 -19.12 9.59
CA PRO A 251 13.45 -19.29 8.17
C PRO A 251 12.55 -20.35 7.51
N SER A 252 12.13 -21.39 8.23
CA SER A 252 11.21 -22.41 7.70
C SER A 252 9.87 -21.79 7.31
N VAL A 253 9.25 -21.01 8.20
CA VAL A 253 7.95 -20.37 7.91
C VAL A 253 8.11 -19.27 6.86
N TYR A 254 9.23 -18.55 6.85
CA TYR A 254 9.54 -17.56 5.79
C TYR A 254 9.61 -18.19 4.40
N CYS A 255 10.33 -19.31 4.25
CA CYS A 255 10.42 -20.05 2.99
C CYS A 255 9.08 -20.68 2.59
N LEU A 256 8.35 -21.27 3.54
CA LEU A 256 7.01 -21.80 3.32
C LEU A 256 6.05 -20.71 2.82
N PHE A 257 6.07 -19.53 3.44
CA PHE A 257 5.20 -18.44 3.05
C PHE A 257 5.51 -17.95 1.62
N ASN A 258 6.79 -17.80 1.28
CA ASN A 258 7.20 -17.47 -0.09
C ASN A 258 6.79 -18.55 -1.10
N LEU A 259 6.88 -19.84 -0.75
CA LEU A 259 6.40 -20.95 -1.57
C LEU A 259 4.90 -20.81 -1.85
N LEU A 260 4.09 -20.54 -0.83
CA LEU A 260 2.63 -20.40 -0.95
C LEU A 260 2.21 -19.22 -1.84
N LEU A 261 3.01 -18.16 -1.91
CA LEU A 261 2.73 -16.99 -2.78
C LEU A 261 2.82 -17.29 -4.28
N HIS A 262 3.45 -18.40 -4.68
CA HIS A 262 3.52 -18.82 -6.08
C HIS A 262 2.19 -19.43 -6.58
N PHE A 263 1.36 -19.95 -5.68
CA PHE A 263 0.06 -20.53 -6.05
C PHE A 263 -1.01 -19.45 -6.11
N ARG A 264 -1.30 -18.98 -7.34
CA ARG A 264 -2.29 -17.94 -7.63
C ARG A 264 -3.60 -18.52 -8.17
N GLY A 265 -4.71 -17.89 -7.84
CA GLY A 265 -6.04 -18.37 -8.25
C GLY A 265 -7.19 -17.57 -7.67
N LYS A 266 -8.42 -18.09 -7.83
CA LYS A 266 -9.65 -17.47 -7.32
C LYS A 266 -9.61 -17.37 -5.79
N ARG A 267 -9.92 -16.18 -5.28
CA ARG A 267 -9.94 -15.91 -3.83
C ARG A 267 -11.03 -16.74 -3.17
N ARG A 268 -10.69 -17.46 -2.10
CA ARG A 268 -11.65 -18.28 -1.33
C ARG A 268 -11.89 -17.63 0.03
N THR A 269 -12.69 -16.56 0.04
CA THR A 269 -13.01 -15.80 1.27
C THR A 269 -13.66 -16.65 2.35
N GLY A 270 -14.39 -17.71 1.98
CA GLY A 270 -14.99 -18.67 2.90
C GLY A 270 -13.95 -19.42 3.73
N LEU A 271 -12.82 -19.85 3.13
CA LEU A 271 -11.79 -20.64 3.82
C LEU A 271 -11.19 -19.87 5.00
N ARG A 272 -10.97 -18.56 4.85
CA ARG A 272 -10.49 -17.71 5.96
C ARG A 272 -11.42 -17.75 7.17
N THR A 273 -12.73 -17.62 6.93
CA THR A 273 -13.73 -17.61 8.01
C THR A 273 -13.86 -19.00 8.64
N ILE A 274 -13.88 -20.05 7.82
CA ILE A 274 -13.94 -21.44 8.27
C ILE A 274 -12.73 -21.77 9.15
N SER A 275 -11.50 -21.45 8.73
CA SER A 275 -10.28 -21.69 9.53
C SER A 275 -10.33 -21.02 10.91
N LEU A 276 -10.80 -19.78 10.98
CA LEU A 276 -10.94 -19.06 12.25
C LEU A 276 -11.99 -19.72 13.15
N ILE A 277 -13.13 -20.12 12.58
CA ILE A 277 -14.18 -20.79 13.35
C ILE A 277 -13.67 -22.14 13.86
N ILE A 278 -13.01 -22.96 13.03
CA ILE A 278 -12.37 -24.22 13.46
C ILE A 278 -11.43 -23.96 14.64
N TYR A 279 -10.56 -22.95 14.52
CA TYR A 279 -9.66 -22.57 15.60
C TYR A 279 -10.42 -22.22 16.91
N ILE A 280 -11.55 -21.53 16.83
CA ILE A 280 -12.33 -21.16 18.03
C ILE A 280 -13.07 -22.37 18.62
N ILE A 281 -13.67 -23.25 17.81
CA ILE A 281 -14.63 -24.25 18.30
C ILE A 281 -14.05 -25.64 18.54
N HIS A 282 -12.85 -25.95 18.03
CA HIS A 282 -12.35 -27.33 18.08
C HIS A 282 -12.24 -27.91 19.51
N PRO A 283 -11.89 -27.16 20.58
CA PRO A 283 -11.91 -27.70 21.94
C PRO A 283 -13.31 -28.03 22.43
N PHE A 284 -14.32 -27.26 22.03
CA PHE A 284 -15.72 -27.62 22.27
C PHE A 284 -16.08 -28.94 21.55
N MET A 285 -15.59 -29.14 20.33
CA MET A 285 -15.76 -30.40 19.60
C MET A 285 -15.05 -31.58 20.28
N ILE A 286 -13.89 -31.37 20.92
CA ILE A 286 -13.24 -32.40 21.75
C ILE A 286 -14.20 -32.85 22.87
N VAL A 287 -14.80 -31.90 23.59
CA VAL A 287 -15.76 -32.21 24.68
C VAL A 287 -17.01 -32.91 24.14
N VAL A 288 -17.57 -32.45 23.03
CA VAL A 288 -18.74 -33.05 22.39
C VAL A 288 -18.47 -34.49 21.96
N ILE A 289 -17.34 -34.77 21.30
CA ILE A 289 -16.98 -36.13 20.87
C ILE A 289 -16.78 -37.04 22.09
N ARG A 290 -16.15 -36.56 23.18
CA ARG A 290 -15.99 -37.35 24.41
C ARG A 290 -17.33 -37.65 25.08
N LEU A 291 -18.24 -36.67 25.14
CA LEU A 291 -19.58 -36.86 25.69
C LEU A 291 -20.39 -37.87 24.86
N PHE A 292 -20.37 -37.72 23.54
CA PHE A 292 -21.04 -38.64 22.61
C PHE A 292 -20.52 -40.07 22.72
N ALA A 293 -19.19 -40.23 22.77
CA ALA A 293 -18.55 -41.52 22.97
C ALA A 293 -18.95 -42.15 24.31
N LYS A 294 -19.10 -41.34 25.37
CA LYS A 294 -19.55 -41.81 26.68
C LYS A 294 -21.01 -42.30 26.67
N LEU A 295 -21.90 -41.56 26.01
CA LEU A 295 -23.33 -41.87 25.93
C LEU A 295 -23.62 -43.13 25.09
N LEU A 296 -22.82 -43.38 24.05
CA LEU A 296 -22.99 -44.54 23.16
C LEU A 296 -22.07 -45.72 23.47
N HIS A 297 -21.30 -45.65 24.57
CA HIS A 297 -20.31 -46.68 24.93
C HIS A 297 -19.25 -46.95 23.83
N LEU A 298 -18.83 -45.90 23.10
CA LEU A 298 -17.85 -45.96 22.00
C LEU A 298 -16.48 -45.36 22.39
N GLN A 299 -16.13 -45.35 23.67
CA GLN A 299 -14.91 -44.68 24.17
C GLN A 299 -13.62 -45.30 23.59
N SER A 300 -13.57 -46.63 23.45
CA SER A 300 -12.40 -47.32 22.87
C SER A 300 -12.10 -46.87 21.44
N LEU A 301 -13.13 -46.60 20.65
CA LEU A 301 -12.98 -46.15 19.27
C LEU A 301 -12.78 -44.64 19.15
N LEU A 302 -13.58 -43.83 19.86
CA LEU A 302 -13.66 -42.38 19.65
C LEU A 302 -12.81 -41.55 20.62
N VAL A 303 -12.24 -42.15 21.66
CA VAL A 303 -11.42 -41.46 22.68
C VAL A 303 -10.04 -42.10 22.83
N GLU A 304 -9.97 -43.43 22.99
CA GLU A 304 -8.70 -44.13 23.22
C GLU A 304 -7.86 -44.25 21.92
N ASN A 305 -8.51 -44.42 20.77
CA ASN A 305 -7.82 -44.32 19.48
C ASN A 305 -7.59 -42.86 19.10
N SER A 306 -6.37 -42.37 19.37
CA SER A 306 -6.00 -40.96 19.21
C SER A 306 -6.15 -40.43 17.77
N LEU A 307 -5.89 -41.27 16.75
CA LEU A 307 -6.03 -40.89 15.35
C LEU A 307 -7.51 -40.76 14.97
N VAL A 308 -8.35 -41.72 15.37
CA VAL A 308 -9.80 -41.65 15.14
C VAL A 308 -10.40 -40.47 15.88
N HIS A 309 -9.96 -40.20 17.12
CA HIS A 309 -10.38 -39.03 17.88
C HIS A 309 -10.05 -37.72 17.14
N TYR A 310 -8.82 -37.56 16.64
CA TYR A 310 -8.42 -36.39 15.86
C TYR A 310 -9.27 -36.22 14.58
N ILE A 311 -9.49 -37.30 13.83
CA ILE A 311 -10.29 -37.26 12.60
C ILE A 311 -11.74 -36.86 12.92
N ALA A 312 -12.33 -37.44 13.98
CA ALA A 312 -13.69 -37.12 14.41
C ALA A 312 -13.83 -35.65 14.84
N VAL A 313 -12.88 -35.13 15.62
CA VAL A 313 -12.85 -33.73 16.04
C VAL A 313 -12.66 -32.79 14.85
N CYS A 314 -11.77 -33.13 13.90
CA CYS A 314 -11.60 -32.37 12.67
C CYS A 314 -12.88 -32.32 11.84
N PHE A 315 -13.50 -33.49 11.62
CA PHE A 315 -14.74 -33.59 10.86
C PHE A 315 -15.87 -32.77 11.49
N ALA A 316 -16.11 -32.95 12.79
CA ALA A 316 -17.14 -32.21 13.52
C ALA A 316 -16.88 -30.68 13.50
N SER A 317 -15.62 -30.27 13.69
CA SER A 317 -15.22 -28.85 13.63
C SER A 317 -15.43 -28.26 12.24
N VAL A 318 -15.09 -28.99 11.18
CA VAL A 318 -15.26 -28.52 9.79
C VAL A 318 -16.75 -28.41 9.45
N VAL A 319 -17.55 -29.43 9.76
CA VAL A 319 -19.00 -29.43 9.52
C VAL A 319 -19.65 -28.25 10.22
N LEU A 320 -19.40 -28.09 11.52
CA LEU A 320 -19.98 -26.98 12.29
C LEU A 320 -19.48 -25.62 11.78
N ALA A 321 -18.20 -25.49 11.42
CA ALA A 321 -17.67 -24.25 10.87
C ALA A 321 -18.30 -23.88 9.53
N VAL A 322 -18.58 -24.86 8.65
CA VAL A 322 -19.27 -24.64 7.39
C VAL A 322 -20.72 -24.21 7.63
N VAL A 323 -21.44 -24.88 8.54
CA VAL A 323 -22.82 -24.53 8.90
C VAL A 323 -22.90 -23.12 9.48
N ILE A 324 -22.05 -22.78 10.45
CA ILE A 324 -21.99 -21.44 11.04
C ILE A 324 -21.66 -20.40 9.96
N THR A 325 -20.71 -20.68 9.07
CA THR A 325 -20.35 -19.76 7.98
C THR A 325 -21.53 -19.55 7.02
N ALA A 326 -22.26 -20.61 6.68
CA ALA A 326 -23.44 -20.54 5.82
C ALA A 326 -24.56 -19.71 6.48
N LEU A 327 -24.86 -19.96 7.76
CA LEU A 327 -25.85 -19.20 8.54
C LEU A 327 -25.47 -17.72 8.62
N LEU A 328 -24.22 -17.41 8.99
CA LEU A 328 -23.71 -16.03 9.04
C LEU A 328 -23.72 -15.33 7.67
N SER A 329 -23.62 -16.09 6.58
CA SER A 329 -23.72 -15.55 5.21
C SER A 329 -25.17 -15.30 4.78
N SER A 330 -26.12 -16.10 5.26
CA SER A 330 -27.57 -15.94 4.98
C SER A 330 -28.21 -14.79 5.76
N LEU A 331 -27.73 -14.54 7.00
CA LEU A 331 -28.21 -13.47 7.87
C LEU A 331 -27.63 -12.09 7.49
N LYS A 332 -26.58 -12.06 6.68
CA LYS A 332 -26.06 -10.81 6.13
C LYS A 332 -26.87 -10.47 4.88
N PRO A 333 -27.63 -9.36 4.84
CA PRO A 333 -28.12 -8.87 3.57
C PRO A 333 -26.92 -8.74 2.63
N LYS A 334 -27.06 -9.17 1.37
CA LYS A 334 -26.09 -8.87 0.31
C LYS A 334 -26.01 -7.36 0.16
N LYS A 335 -25.28 -6.68 1.05
CA LYS A 335 -24.81 -5.33 0.80
C LYS A 335 -23.90 -5.47 -0.41
N ALA A 336 -24.39 -5.00 -1.56
CA ALA A 336 -23.50 -4.59 -2.64
C ALA A 336 -22.35 -3.84 -1.97
N LYS A 337 -21.12 -4.22 -2.32
CA LYS A 337 -19.92 -3.73 -1.66
C LYS A 337 -19.88 -2.21 -1.88
N HIS A 338 -20.45 -1.47 -0.94
CA HIS A 338 -20.68 -0.05 -1.03
C HIS A 338 -19.32 0.61 -0.85
N THR A 339 -18.68 0.95 -1.96
CA THR A 339 -17.48 1.77 -1.96
C THR A 339 -17.94 3.20 -1.79
N ALA A 340 -18.00 3.66 -0.53
CA ALA A 340 -18.42 5.02 -0.15
C ALA A 340 -17.73 6.10 -1.00
N ASP A 341 -16.51 5.82 -1.42
CA ASP A 341 -15.66 6.70 -2.22
C ASP A 341 -16.11 6.88 -3.69
N THR A 342 -17.24 6.28 -4.10
CA THR A 342 -17.77 6.39 -5.48
C THR A 342 -19.18 6.95 -5.54
N ASP A 343 -19.78 7.36 -4.43
CA ASP A 343 -21.23 7.67 -4.36
C ASP A 343 -21.61 9.01 -4.99
N ARG A 344 -20.66 9.96 -5.00
CA ARG A 344 -20.85 11.30 -5.54
C ARG A 344 -20.06 11.47 -6.83
N ALA A 345 -18.87 12.07 -6.73
CA ALA A 345 -17.97 12.38 -7.82
C ALA A 345 -16.55 11.99 -7.40
N TYR A 346 -15.80 11.39 -8.32
CA TYR A 346 -14.53 10.76 -8.02
C TYR A 346 -13.63 10.71 -9.26
N LEU A 347 -12.33 10.58 -9.00
CA LEU A 347 -11.30 10.34 -10.01
C LEU A 347 -10.99 8.84 -10.06
N GLU A 348 -11.01 8.26 -11.25
CA GLU A 348 -10.42 6.93 -11.49
C GLU A 348 -9.02 7.09 -12.08
N ILE A 349 -8.04 6.47 -11.44
CA ILE A 349 -6.63 6.51 -11.85
C ILE A 349 -6.22 5.14 -12.35
N ASN A 350 -5.98 5.02 -13.66
CA ASN A 350 -5.59 3.78 -14.30
C ASN A 350 -4.08 3.55 -14.18
N LEU A 351 -3.69 2.72 -13.21
CA LEU A 351 -2.28 2.44 -12.92
C LEU A 351 -1.60 1.61 -14.02
N ASN A 352 -2.36 0.80 -14.77
CA ASN A 352 -1.82 0.07 -15.92
C ASN A 352 -1.47 1.05 -17.07
N ASN A 353 -2.25 2.11 -17.27
CA ASN A 353 -1.90 3.15 -18.24
C ASN A 353 -0.67 3.94 -17.78
N LEU A 354 -0.57 4.25 -16.48
CA LEU A 354 0.61 4.91 -15.93
C LEU A 354 1.89 4.08 -16.12
N GLU A 355 1.83 2.77 -15.83
CA GLU A 355 2.94 1.84 -16.08
C GLU A 355 3.30 1.75 -17.57
N HIS A 356 2.31 1.68 -18.44
CA HIS A 356 2.51 1.72 -19.89
C HIS A 356 3.22 3.00 -20.33
N ASN A 357 2.81 4.15 -19.80
CA ASN A 357 3.43 5.44 -20.14
C ASN A 357 4.87 5.51 -19.64
N VAL A 358 5.17 5.05 -18.42
CA VAL A 358 6.56 4.97 -17.89
C VAL A 358 7.44 4.16 -18.84
N ASN A 359 7.00 2.95 -19.21
CA ASN A 359 7.76 2.08 -20.11
C ASN A 359 7.95 2.72 -21.51
N THR A 360 6.91 3.37 -22.03
CA THR A 360 6.96 4.03 -23.34
C THR A 360 7.92 5.21 -23.34
N LEU A 361 7.89 6.03 -22.28
CA LEU A 361 8.80 7.16 -22.10
C LEU A 361 10.24 6.69 -21.93
N GLN A 362 10.50 5.67 -21.10
CA GLN A 362 11.85 5.12 -20.92
C GLN A 362 12.43 4.52 -22.20
N LYS A 363 11.60 3.91 -23.07
CA LYS A 363 12.04 3.41 -24.38
C LYS A 363 12.44 4.52 -25.35
N ALA A 364 11.83 5.70 -25.22
CA ALA A 364 12.16 6.87 -26.03
C ALA A 364 13.38 7.66 -25.49
N MET A 365 13.83 7.35 -24.28
CA MET A 365 15.00 7.97 -23.65
C MET A 365 16.29 7.22 -24.01
N SER A 366 17.41 7.93 -24.00
CA SER A 366 18.73 7.32 -24.14
C SER A 366 19.02 6.36 -22.97
N PRO A 367 19.75 5.24 -23.18
CA PRO A 367 19.88 4.17 -22.17
C PRO A 367 20.48 4.60 -20.82
N LYS A 368 21.25 5.69 -20.80
CA LYS A 368 21.85 6.27 -19.58
C LYS A 368 20.98 7.34 -18.92
N CYS A 369 19.93 7.80 -19.60
CA CYS A 369 19.02 8.82 -19.13
C CYS A 369 17.96 8.20 -18.22
N GLU A 370 17.72 8.84 -17.07
CA GLU A 370 16.75 8.38 -16.10
C GLU A 370 15.46 9.22 -16.13
N LEU A 371 14.32 8.57 -15.94
CA LEU A 371 13.03 9.24 -15.86
C LEU A 371 12.88 9.91 -14.48
N MET A 372 12.81 11.25 -14.47
CA MET A 372 12.44 12.01 -13.27
C MET A 372 10.95 12.35 -13.32
N ALA A 373 10.14 11.65 -12.53
CA ALA A 373 8.70 11.80 -12.53
C ALA A 373 8.27 13.07 -11.79
N VAL A 374 7.59 13.99 -12.49
CA VAL A 374 7.13 15.25 -11.91
C VAL A 374 5.76 15.03 -11.27
N VAL A 375 5.73 15.00 -9.93
CA VAL A 375 4.55 14.65 -9.11
C VAL A 375 4.03 15.82 -8.26
N LYS A 376 4.43 17.06 -8.58
CA LYS A 376 3.91 18.29 -7.95
C LYS A 376 2.39 18.46 -8.10
N ALA A 377 1.79 19.26 -7.24
CA ALA A 377 0.37 19.61 -7.25
C ALA A 377 -0.55 18.37 -7.31
N GLU A 378 -0.45 17.52 -6.29
CA GLU A 378 -1.16 16.24 -6.23
C GLU A 378 -0.91 15.32 -7.45
N ALA A 379 0.34 15.25 -7.94
CA ALA A 379 0.66 14.55 -9.19
C ALA A 379 -0.23 15.01 -10.36
N TYR A 380 -0.28 16.34 -10.57
CA TYR A 380 -1.18 16.97 -11.55
C TYR A 380 -2.64 16.56 -11.31
N GLY A 381 -3.08 16.54 -10.05
CA GLY A 381 -4.44 16.14 -9.64
C GLY A 381 -4.75 14.64 -9.65
N HIS A 382 -3.78 13.77 -9.96
CA HIS A 382 -3.97 12.31 -9.99
C HIS A 382 -3.88 11.64 -8.61
N GLY A 383 -3.51 12.39 -7.58
CA GLY A 383 -3.24 11.88 -6.23
C GLY A 383 -1.76 11.57 -6.04
N MET A 384 -1.07 12.41 -5.26
CA MET A 384 0.38 12.29 -5.06
C MET A 384 0.76 10.98 -4.38
N TYR A 385 -0.06 10.50 -3.45
CA TYR A 385 0.17 9.24 -2.75
C TYR A 385 -0.01 8.05 -3.69
N GLU A 386 -1.13 7.97 -4.40
CA GLU A 386 -1.47 6.87 -5.31
C GLU A 386 -0.43 6.71 -6.41
N VAL A 387 -0.06 7.82 -7.06
CA VAL A 387 0.88 7.83 -8.18
C VAL A 387 2.29 7.53 -7.72
N THR A 388 2.83 8.29 -6.76
CA THR A 388 4.27 8.21 -6.44
C THR A 388 4.65 6.88 -5.82
N THR A 389 3.78 6.31 -4.98
CA THR A 389 4.02 4.98 -4.39
C THR A 389 4.00 3.88 -5.45
N TYR A 390 3.12 3.99 -6.45
CA TYR A 390 3.09 3.05 -7.56
C TYR A 390 4.31 3.20 -8.48
N LEU A 391 4.72 4.43 -8.79
CA LEU A 391 5.90 4.71 -9.61
C LEU A 391 7.18 4.14 -8.99
N GLU A 392 7.40 4.34 -7.68
CA GLU A 392 8.55 3.73 -6.99
C GLU A 392 8.45 2.19 -6.98
N GLN A 393 7.24 1.65 -6.85
CA GLN A 393 7.00 0.20 -6.89
C GLN A 393 7.34 -0.43 -8.25
N ILE A 394 7.17 0.30 -9.37
CA ILE A 394 7.52 -0.19 -10.71
C ILE A 394 8.94 0.22 -11.15
N GLY A 395 9.74 0.82 -10.26
CA GLY A 395 11.17 1.06 -10.46
C GLY A 395 11.56 2.49 -10.84
N VAL A 396 10.66 3.48 -10.78
CA VAL A 396 11.03 4.90 -10.94
C VAL A 396 11.80 5.37 -9.70
N SER A 397 13.04 5.82 -9.90
CA SER A 397 13.97 6.16 -8.81
C SER A 397 14.26 7.65 -8.65
N SER A 398 13.59 8.53 -9.40
CA SER A 398 13.77 9.99 -9.31
C SER A 398 12.43 10.74 -9.42
N PHE A 399 12.20 11.68 -8.49
CA PHE A 399 10.95 12.45 -8.40
C PHE A 399 11.22 13.95 -8.33
N ALA A 400 10.29 14.74 -8.87
CA ALA A 400 10.31 16.19 -8.75
C ALA A 400 9.00 16.75 -8.19
N VAL A 401 9.13 17.65 -7.22
CA VAL A 401 8.03 18.37 -6.55
C VAL A 401 8.24 19.87 -6.64
N ALA A 402 7.20 20.68 -6.43
CA ALA A 402 7.32 22.13 -6.44
C ALA A 402 7.85 22.67 -5.12
N THR A 403 7.44 22.10 -3.99
CA THR A 403 7.75 22.64 -2.65
C THR A 403 8.36 21.60 -1.71
N ILE A 404 9.02 22.09 -0.65
CA ILE A 404 9.55 21.22 0.41
C ILE A 404 8.44 20.39 1.08
N ASP A 405 7.24 20.95 1.28
CA ASP A 405 6.16 20.25 1.98
C ASP A 405 5.64 19.07 1.17
N GLU A 406 5.59 19.18 -0.15
CA GLU A 406 5.35 18.04 -1.05
C GLU A 406 6.45 16.99 -0.92
N GLY A 407 7.72 17.39 -0.89
CA GLY A 407 8.85 16.47 -0.69
C GLY A 407 8.79 15.74 0.65
N ILE A 408 8.46 16.45 1.73
CA ILE A 408 8.24 15.86 3.06
C ILE A 408 7.05 14.90 3.06
N ARG A 409 5.95 15.23 2.36
CA ARG A 409 4.81 14.33 2.20
C ARG A 409 5.21 13.04 1.50
N LEU A 410 5.99 13.10 0.41
CA LEU A 410 6.52 11.90 -0.24
C LEU A 410 7.37 11.05 0.71
N ARG A 411 8.25 11.66 1.51
CA ARG A 411 9.00 10.94 2.55
C ARG A 411 8.09 10.28 3.58
N LYS A 412 7.02 10.95 4.01
CA LYS A 412 6.00 10.41 4.93
C LYS A 412 5.18 9.27 4.30
N TYR A 413 4.98 9.29 2.98
CA TYR A 413 4.40 8.18 2.21
C TYR A 413 5.35 6.99 2.06
N GLY A 414 6.59 7.13 2.54
CA GLY A 414 7.59 6.09 2.52
C GLY A 414 8.46 6.10 1.26
N ILE A 415 8.44 7.13 0.41
CA ILE A 415 9.32 7.23 -0.75
C ILE A 415 10.79 7.35 -0.30
N SER A 416 11.65 6.48 -0.81
CA SER A 416 13.10 6.42 -0.56
C SER A 416 13.94 7.00 -1.69
N SER A 417 13.43 7.00 -2.91
CA SER A 417 14.07 7.57 -4.10
C SER A 417 14.48 9.04 -3.92
N GLU A 418 15.32 9.56 -4.81
CA GLU A 418 15.70 10.97 -4.76
C GLU A 418 14.50 11.87 -5.10
N ILE A 419 14.45 13.04 -4.45
CA ILE A 419 13.36 14.01 -4.62
C ILE A 419 13.99 15.39 -4.82
N LEU A 420 13.80 15.96 -6.00
CA LEU A 420 14.19 17.32 -6.35
C LEU A 420 13.04 18.30 -6.07
N ILE A 421 13.29 19.30 -5.24
CA ILE A 421 12.39 20.45 -5.07
C ILE A 421 12.73 21.47 -6.14
N LEU A 422 11.80 21.71 -7.07
CA LEU A 422 11.97 22.60 -8.22
C LEU A 422 11.88 24.09 -7.85
N GLY A 423 11.21 24.41 -6.75
CA GLY A 423 10.98 25.77 -6.26
C GLY A 423 11.97 26.22 -5.19
N TYR A 424 11.72 27.43 -4.68
CA TYR A 424 12.41 27.98 -3.52
C TYR A 424 12.01 27.26 -2.23
N THR A 425 12.99 27.02 -1.37
CA THR A 425 12.77 26.64 0.04
C THR A 425 13.43 27.68 0.93
N SER A 426 12.71 28.20 1.93
CA SER A 426 13.30 29.13 2.90
C SER A 426 14.55 28.53 3.56
N PRO A 427 15.70 29.24 3.61
CA PRO A 427 16.90 28.77 4.30
C PRO A 427 16.64 28.38 5.76
N SER A 428 15.65 29.00 6.42
CA SER A 428 15.24 28.61 7.78
C SER A 428 14.81 27.14 7.92
N ARG A 429 14.45 26.48 6.81
CA ARG A 429 14.06 25.06 6.75
C ARG A 429 15.19 24.14 6.28
N ALA A 430 16.45 24.62 6.26
CA ALA A 430 17.62 23.83 5.89
C ALA A 430 17.75 22.51 6.68
N LYS A 431 17.39 22.54 7.97
CA LYS A 431 17.34 21.35 8.83
C LYS A 431 16.42 20.27 8.27
N GLU A 432 15.27 20.66 7.72
CA GLU A 432 14.29 19.73 7.14
C GLU A 432 14.80 19.16 5.81
N LEU A 433 15.44 19.98 4.96
CA LEU A 433 16.07 19.50 3.73
C LEU A 433 17.10 18.40 4.02
N CYS A 434 17.97 18.64 5.00
CA CYS A 434 18.98 17.67 5.43
C CYS A 434 18.33 16.43 6.06
N LYS A 435 17.43 16.60 7.03
CA LYS A 435 16.75 15.49 7.75
C LYS A 435 15.97 14.56 6.81
N TYR A 436 15.31 15.12 5.81
CA TYR A 436 14.47 14.37 4.87
C TYR A 436 15.20 14.00 3.57
N GLU A 437 16.50 14.27 3.48
CA GLU A 437 17.32 13.99 2.30
C GLU A 437 16.66 14.50 1.01
N LEU A 438 16.22 15.76 1.02
CA LEU A 438 15.59 16.41 -0.13
C LEU A 438 16.63 17.19 -0.91
N THR A 439 16.65 17.03 -2.22
CA THR A 439 17.54 17.77 -3.12
C THR A 439 16.94 19.13 -3.41
N GLN A 440 17.67 20.21 -3.13
CA GLN A 440 17.18 21.57 -3.31
C GLN A 440 17.64 22.19 -4.63
N THR A 441 16.74 22.89 -5.33
CA THR A 441 17.14 23.78 -6.44
C THR A 441 17.86 25.02 -5.91
N LEU A 442 19.06 25.30 -6.39
CA LEU A 442 19.73 26.59 -6.17
C LEU A 442 19.22 27.60 -7.20
N ILE A 443 18.42 28.55 -6.74
CA ILE A 443 17.69 29.48 -7.61
C ILE A 443 18.52 30.70 -8.05
N ASP A 444 19.53 31.09 -7.28
CA ASP A 444 20.53 32.10 -7.60
C ASP A 444 21.73 31.97 -6.63
N TYR A 445 22.76 32.80 -6.82
CA TYR A 445 23.95 32.74 -5.99
C TYR A 445 23.71 33.21 -4.54
N ARG A 446 22.90 34.26 -4.36
CA ARG A 446 22.60 34.82 -3.05
C ARG A 446 21.89 33.79 -2.16
N TYR A 447 20.93 33.07 -2.72
CA TYR A 447 20.24 31.97 -2.07
C TYR A 447 21.19 30.86 -1.67
N SER A 448 22.09 30.44 -2.56
CA SER A 448 23.09 29.40 -2.28
C SER A 448 23.96 29.78 -1.08
N LEU A 449 24.40 31.04 -0.99
CA LEU A 449 25.14 31.55 0.17
C LEU A 449 24.31 31.50 1.45
N LEU A 450 23.05 31.95 1.41
CA LEU A 450 22.16 31.96 2.58
C LEU A 450 21.85 30.55 3.08
N LEU A 451 21.66 29.60 2.16
CA LEU A 451 21.41 28.19 2.48
C LEU A 451 22.66 27.53 3.06
N ASN A 452 23.82 27.77 2.47
CA ASN A 452 25.11 27.27 2.96
C ASN A 452 25.41 27.77 4.38
N LYS A 453 25.10 29.04 4.69
CA LYS A 453 25.30 29.64 6.02
C LYS A 453 24.49 28.97 7.14
N GLN A 454 23.50 28.15 6.80
CA GLN A 454 22.72 27.42 7.81
C GLN A 454 23.49 26.24 8.43
N GLY A 455 24.61 25.81 7.84
CA GLY A 455 25.49 24.78 8.40
C GLY A 455 24.98 23.33 8.28
N TYR A 456 23.94 23.09 7.47
CA TYR A 456 23.41 21.75 7.20
C TYR A 456 23.85 21.25 5.83
N ASP A 457 24.34 20.01 5.77
CA ASP A 457 24.75 19.40 4.52
C ASP A 457 23.53 19.06 3.66
N ILE A 458 23.42 19.69 2.49
CA ILE A 458 22.27 19.62 1.60
C ILE A 458 22.74 19.24 0.18
N LYS A 459 22.09 18.23 -0.40
CA LYS A 459 22.23 17.94 -1.85
C LYS A 459 21.45 18.99 -2.64
N ALA A 460 22.02 19.46 -3.73
CA ALA A 460 21.40 20.52 -4.51
C ALA A 460 21.61 20.37 -6.02
N HIS A 461 20.67 20.88 -6.81
CA HIS A 461 20.83 21.04 -8.25
C HIS A 461 20.85 22.54 -8.59
N ILE A 462 21.84 22.99 -9.37
CA ILE A 462 21.90 24.38 -9.82
C ILE A 462 20.94 24.58 -10.98
N LYS A 463 20.07 25.59 -10.89
CA LYS A 463 19.26 26.01 -12.03
C LYS A 463 19.95 27.13 -12.77
N ILE A 464 20.06 27.01 -14.09
CA ILE A 464 20.57 28.05 -15.00
C ILE A 464 19.38 28.67 -15.74
N ASP A 465 19.30 29.99 -15.71
CA ASP A 465 18.36 30.73 -16.51
C ASP A 465 18.96 31.00 -17.88
N THR A 466 18.36 30.39 -18.90
CA THR A 466 18.82 30.45 -20.30
C THR A 466 17.91 31.32 -21.17
N GLY A 467 16.96 32.04 -20.55
CA GLY A 467 16.00 32.90 -21.25
C GLY A 467 14.57 32.83 -20.71
N MET A 468 14.31 32.05 -19.66
CA MET A 468 12.98 31.99 -19.03
C MET A 468 12.75 33.19 -18.09
N HIS A 469 13.81 33.78 -17.55
CA HIS A 469 13.75 34.98 -16.70
C HIS A 469 12.82 34.83 -15.48
N ARG A 470 12.89 33.66 -14.83
CA ARG A 470 12.14 33.34 -13.60
C ARG A 470 13.08 33.00 -12.44
N LEU A 471 13.60 31.78 -12.44
CA LEU A 471 14.53 31.27 -11.44
C LEU A 471 15.75 30.70 -12.18
N GLY A 472 16.92 30.87 -11.60
CA GLY A 472 18.18 30.34 -12.10
C GLY A 472 19.28 31.40 -12.14
N PHE A 473 20.51 30.94 -12.16
CA PHE A 473 21.67 31.78 -12.38
C PHE A 473 21.70 32.26 -13.83
N SER A 474 22.00 33.54 -14.04
CA SER A 474 22.23 34.07 -15.39
C SER A 474 23.42 33.37 -16.05
N THR A 475 23.34 33.11 -17.36
CA THR A 475 24.44 32.54 -18.16
C THR A 475 25.67 33.43 -18.23
N GLU A 476 25.54 34.72 -17.90
CA GLU A 476 26.66 35.66 -17.85
C GLU A 476 27.43 35.59 -16.52
N ASP A 477 26.76 35.21 -15.44
CA ASP A 477 27.32 35.13 -14.09
C ASP A 477 28.12 33.82 -13.86
N LYS A 478 29.01 33.48 -14.79
CA LYS A 478 29.73 32.19 -14.82
C LYS A 478 30.57 31.96 -13.56
N ASP A 479 31.21 33.00 -13.04
CA ASP A 479 31.98 32.92 -11.80
C ASP A 479 31.09 32.61 -10.58
N LYS A 480 29.87 33.15 -10.53
CA LYS A 480 28.92 32.84 -9.45
C LYS A 480 28.43 31.39 -9.54
N ILE A 481 28.24 30.87 -10.76
CA ILE A 481 27.90 29.47 -10.99
C ILE A 481 29.03 28.58 -10.47
N LEU A 482 30.28 28.86 -10.88
CA LEU A 482 31.46 28.12 -10.41
C LEU A 482 31.62 28.19 -8.89
N ALA A 483 31.45 29.39 -8.30
CA ALA A 483 31.56 29.58 -6.85
C ALA A 483 30.51 28.79 -6.08
N ALA A 484 29.32 28.55 -6.64
CA ALA A 484 28.28 27.73 -6.00
C ALA A 484 28.70 26.25 -5.84
N PHE A 485 29.60 25.73 -6.69
CA PHE A 485 30.17 24.39 -6.55
C PHE A 485 31.17 24.26 -5.39
N SER A 486 31.70 25.38 -4.89
CA SER A 486 32.72 25.42 -3.83
C SER A 486 32.14 25.69 -2.44
N LEU A 487 30.82 25.69 -2.29
CA LEU A 487 30.15 25.94 -1.01
C LEU A 487 30.23 24.73 -0.08
N LYS A 488 30.80 24.92 1.12
CA LYS A 488 31.11 23.86 2.09
C LYS A 488 29.97 22.88 2.39
N HIS A 489 28.75 23.38 2.60
CA HIS A 489 27.60 22.59 3.03
C HIS A 489 26.64 22.23 1.88
N ILE A 490 26.98 22.60 0.64
CA ILE A 490 26.13 22.36 -0.53
C ILE A 490 26.79 21.36 -1.45
N LYS A 491 26.23 20.15 -1.53
CA LYS A 491 26.69 19.12 -2.46
C LYS A 491 25.92 19.23 -3.77
N VAL A 492 26.51 19.90 -4.76
CA VAL A 492 25.90 20.01 -6.09
C VAL A 492 25.93 18.65 -6.79
N ALA A 493 24.75 18.06 -7.00
CA ALA A 493 24.55 16.75 -7.60
C ALA A 493 23.97 16.82 -9.02
N GLY A 494 23.53 18.00 -9.46
CA GLY A 494 23.04 18.21 -10.81
C GLY A 494 23.01 19.69 -11.24
N ILE A 495 22.82 19.90 -12.53
CA ILE A 495 22.69 21.23 -13.16
C ILE A 495 21.64 21.17 -14.25
N PHE A 496 20.75 22.18 -14.31
CA PHE A 496 19.59 22.12 -15.20
C PHE A 496 19.07 23.47 -15.65
N THR A 497 18.27 23.47 -16.71
CA THR A 497 17.49 24.63 -17.16
C THR A 497 16.06 24.21 -17.51
N HIS A 498 15.19 25.16 -17.89
CA HIS A 498 13.86 24.90 -18.42
C HIS A 498 13.68 25.61 -19.77
N LEU A 499 13.23 24.86 -20.76
CA LEU A 499 12.88 25.39 -22.07
C LEU A 499 11.51 26.09 -22.00
N CYS A 500 11.37 27.21 -22.71
CA CYS A 500 10.17 28.03 -22.67
C CYS A 500 9.08 27.54 -23.61
N ALA A 501 9.45 27.19 -24.85
CA ALA A 501 8.52 26.92 -25.94
C ALA A 501 8.87 25.59 -26.67
N ALA A 502 9.31 24.58 -25.92
CA ALA A 502 9.65 23.27 -26.51
C ALA A 502 8.42 22.53 -27.06
N ASP A 503 7.23 22.96 -26.68
CA ASP A 503 5.93 22.50 -27.16
C ASP A 503 5.52 23.07 -28.53
N SER A 504 6.23 24.09 -29.03
CA SER A 504 6.00 24.70 -30.34
C SER A 504 7.07 24.31 -31.35
N LEU A 505 6.64 24.10 -32.60
CA LEU A 505 7.50 23.88 -33.77
C LEU A 505 7.54 25.09 -34.71
N GLU A 506 7.00 26.23 -34.29
CA GLU A 506 7.10 27.48 -35.03
C GLU A 506 8.54 27.98 -35.08
N GLU A 507 8.95 28.59 -36.20
CA GLU A 507 10.36 28.91 -36.48
C GLU A 507 11.01 29.76 -35.37
N ASN A 508 10.29 30.77 -34.86
CA ASN A 508 10.76 31.63 -33.78
C ASN A 508 10.98 30.87 -32.46
N ASP A 509 10.07 29.95 -32.12
CA ASP A 509 10.13 29.15 -30.89
C ASP A 509 11.23 28.09 -30.97
N VAL A 510 11.43 27.49 -32.15
CA VAL A 510 12.55 26.57 -32.43
C VAL A 510 13.88 27.31 -32.32
N ALA A 511 14.01 28.48 -32.94
CA ALA A 511 15.21 29.31 -32.85
C ALA A 511 15.52 29.72 -31.39
N PHE A 512 14.49 30.12 -30.63
CA PHE A 512 14.64 30.47 -29.22
C PHE A 512 15.04 29.26 -28.37
N THR A 513 14.39 28.11 -28.56
CA THR A 513 14.69 26.87 -27.83
C THR A 513 16.12 26.40 -28.11
N ASN A 514 16.57 26.45 -29.36
CA ASN A 514 17.95 26.15 -29.74
C ASN A 514 18.95 27.13 -29.10
N LYS A 515 18.61 28.42 -29.01
CA LYS A 515 19.43 29.41 -28.28
C LYS A 515 19.53 29.07 -26.79
N GLN A 516 18.43 28.66 -26.14
CA GLN A 516 18.47 28.23 -24.73
C GLN A 516 19.40 27.04 -24.54
N ILE A 517 19.28 26.02 -25.39
CA ILE A 517 20.11 24.81 -25.39
C ILE A 517 21.58 25.19 -25.59
N GLY A 518 21.89 25.98 -26.62
CA GLY A 518 23.27 26.40 -26.92
C GLY A 518 23.90 27.21 -25.78
N SER A 519 23.17 28.16 -25.20
CA SER A 519 23.66 28.93 -24.04
C SER A 519 23.91 28.04 -22.81
N PHE A 520 23.05 27.04 -22.59
CA PHE A 520 23.25 26.08 -21.50
C PHE A 520 24.53 25.27 -21.66
N TYR A 521 24.76 24.68 -22.84
CA TYR A 521 25.98 23.90 -23.09
C TYR A 521 27.23 24.78 -23.07
N LYS A 522 27.18 26.04 -23.52
CA LYS A 522 28.29 27.00 -23.37
C LYS A 522 28.68 27.22 -21.91
N VAL A 523 27.71 27.25 -20.98
CA VAL A 523 28.01 27.31 -19.53
C VAL A 523 28.71 26.03 -19.07
N LEU A 524 28.22 24.86 -19.51
CA LEU A 524 28.85 23.59 -19.14
C LEU A 524 30.29 23.47 -19.67
N ASP A 525 30.54 23.90 -20.91
CA ASP A 525 31.87 23.86 -21.50
C ASP A 525 32.83 24.82 -20.78
N TRP A 526 32.37 26.03 -20.45
CA TRP A 526 33.15 26.96 -19.64
C TRP A 526 33.50 26.38 -18.27
N LEU A 527 32.54 25.74 -17.59
CA LEU A 527 32.79 25.09 -16.28
C LEU A 527 33.81 23.94 -16.41
N LYS A 528 33.74 23.14 -17.48
CA LYS A 528 34.76 22.11 -17.77
C LYS A 528 36.14 22.72 -17.99
N SER A 529 36.24 23.81 -18.74
CA SER A 529 37.49 24.54 -18.95
C SER A 529 38.08 25.10 -17.65
N SER A 530 37.23 25.38 -16.64
CA SER A 530 37.66 25.73 -15.28
C SER A 530 38.03 24.52 -14.40
N GLY A 531 38.12 23.31 -14.97
CA GLY A 531 38.52 22.09 -14.27
C GLY A 531 37.40 21.39 -13.49
N LEU A 532 36.13 21.78 -13.69
CA LEU A 532 35.00 21.19 -12.98
C LEU A 532 34.48 19.93 -13.71
N ASN A 533 34.30 18.84 -12.97
CA ASN A 533 33.54 17.69 -13.44
C ASN A 533 32.04 18.01 -13.41
N ILE A 534 31.39 17.98 -14.57
CA ILE A 534 29.96 18.31 -14.69
C ILE A 534 29.11 17.24 -13.99
N PRO A 535 28.21 17.63 -13.08
CA PRO A 535 27.29 16.71 -12.42
C PRO A 535 26.17 16.28 -13.39
N LYS A 536 25.16 15.55 -12.90
CA LYS A 536 24.03 15.11 -13.74
C LYS A 536 23.32 16.30 -14.39
N VAL A 537 23.08 16.22 -15.70
CA VAL A 537 22.46 17.27 -16.52
C VAL A 537 21.02 16.91 -16.84
N HIS A 538 20.12 17.89 -16.79
CA HIS A 538 18.76 17.68 -17.30
C HIS A 538 18.15 18.95 -17.89
N ILE A 539 17.75 18.93 -19.15
CA ILE A 539 17.17 20.08 -19.84
C ILE A 539 15.67 19.87 -20.09
N GLN A 540 15.33 18.68 -20.57
CA GLN A 540 14.03 18.35 -21.13
C GLN A 540 12.93 18.21 -20.06
N SER A 541 11.76 18.78 -20.38
CA SER A 541 10.48 18.37 -19.80
C SER A 541 9.77 17.40 -20.76
N SER A 542 8.45 17.15 -20.62
CA SER A 542 7.68 16.31 -21.56
C SER A 542 7.92 16.67 -23.04
N TYR A 543 7.69 17.92 -23.46
CA TYR A 543 7.90 18.33 -24.85
C TYR A 543 9.38 18.42 -25.26
N GLY A 544 10.29 18.54 -24.30
CA GLY A 544 11.71 18.42 -24.59
C GLY A 544 12.08 17.03 -25.10
N LEU A 545 11.47 15.98 -24.56
CA LEU A 545 11.61 14.63 -25.11
C LEU A 545 10.89 14.49 -26.46
N LEU A 546 9.66 15.00 -26.57
CA LEU A 546 8.83 14.79 -27.75
C LEU A 546 9.33 15.54 -29.00
N ASN A 547 9.89 16.74 -28.85
CA ASN A 547 10.31 17.60 -29.97
C ASN A 547 11.83 17.77 -30.11
N TYR A 548 12.60 17.45 -29.06
CA TYR A 548 14.06 17.52 -29.06
C TYR A 548 14.67 16.21 -28.51
N PRO A 549 14.30 15.04 -29.08
CA PRO A 549 14.78 13.74 -28.61
C PRO A 549 16.29 13.53 -28.83
N GLU A 550 16.92 14.33 -29.69
CA GLU A 550 18.36 14.30 -29.94
C GLU A 550 19.21 14.79 -28.77
N LEU A 551 18.61 15.41 -27.74
CA LEU A 551 19.32 15.87 -26.56
C LEU A 551 19.68 14.71 -25.63
N GLU A 552 20.97 14.59 -25.36
CA GLU A 552 21.52 13.63 -24.42
C GLU A 552 21.69 14.27 -23.03
N CYS A 553 20.87 13.84 -22.08
CA CYS A 553 20.86 14.29 -20.68
C CYS A 553 20.85 13.09 -19.72
N ASP A 554 21.18 13.33 -18.45
CA ASP A 554 21.10 12.31 -17.39
C ASP A 554 19.68 12.12 -16.85
N TYR A 555 18.82 13.15 -16.94
CA TYR A 555 17.38 13.01 -16.68
C TYR A 555 16.49 13.74 -17.68
N ILE A 556 15.26 13.22 -17.82
CA ILE A 556 14.13 13.94 -18.41
C ILE A 556 13.02 14.10 -17.36
N ARG A 557 12.52 15.33 -17.20
CA ARG A 557 11.49 15.69 -16.23
C ARG A 557 10.10 15.55 -16.85
N VAL A 558 9.53 14.35 -16.78
CA VAL A 558 8.23 14.08 -17.41
C VAL A 558 7.06 14.46 -16.49
N GLY A 559 6.20 15.36 -16.99
CA GLY A 559 4.97 15.82 -16.35
C GLY A 559 3.76 15.27 -17.09
N VAL A 560 3.12 16.08 -17.94
CA VAL A 560 1.89 15.72 -18.68
C VAL A 560 1.99 14.40 -19.44
N ALA A 561 3.12 14.13 -20.11
CA ALA A 561 3.31 12.89 -20.86
C ALA A 561 3.27 11.63 -19.97
N LEU A 562 3.70 11.72 -18.70
CA LEU A 562 3.62 10.61 -17.74
C LEU A 562 2.16 10.21 -17.48
N TYR A 563 1.28 11.21 -17.45
CA TYR A 563 -0.15 11.05 -17.22
C TYR A 563 -0.95 10.76 -18.50
N GLY A 564 -0.24 10.61 -19.62
CA GLY A 564 -0.80 10.20 -20.89
C GLY A 564 -1.64 11.26 -21.58
N VAL A 565 -1.30 12.53 -21.36
CA VAL A 565 -1.98 13.68 -21.94
C VAL A 565 -0.96 14.66 -22.53
N LEU A 566 -1.37 15.37 -23.57
CA LEU A 566 -0.65 16.52 -24.12
C LEU A 566 -1.24 17.81 -23.51
N SER A 567 -0.50 18.91 -23.56
CA SER A 567 -0.95 20.21 -23.06
C SER A 567 -2.17 20.71 -23.82
N SER A 568 -2.15 20.60 -25.15
CA SER A 568 -3.21 21.02 -26.07
C SER A 568 -3.70 19.85 -26.93
N THR A 569 -4.85 20.04 -27.58
CA THR A 569 -5.42 19.07 -28.52
C THR A 569 -4.60 19.03 -29.82
N ASN A 570 -4.28 17.82 -30.28
CA ASN A 570 -3.61 17.57 -31.57
C ASN A 570 -2.23 18.25 -31.77
N ASP A 571 -1.47 18.48 -30.69
CA ASP A 571 -0.07 18.92 -30.82
C ASP A 571 0.70 17.94 -31.70
N LYS A 572 1.22 18.43 -32.82
CA LYS A 572 2.10 17.64 -33.69
C LYS A 572 3.50 17.66 -33.13
N THR A 573 3.91 16.55 -32.52
CA THR A 573 5.26 16.39 -31.98
C THR A 573 6.14 15.56 -32.91
N LYS A 574 7.48 15.73 -32.84
CA LYS A 574 8.40 14.92 -33.66
C LYS A 574 8.32 13.43 -33.32
N LEU A 575 8.22 13.10 -32.03
CA LEU A 575 7.94 11.75 -31.56
C LEU A 575 6.44 11.59 -31.29
N GLU A 576 5.83 10.62 -31.95
CA GLU A 576 4.45 10.20 -31.68
C GLU A 576 4.45 8.94 -30.82
N LEU A 577 4.36 9.13 -29.50
CA LEU A 577 4.36 8.03 -28.54
C LEU A 577 2.92 7.54 -28.26
N ASP A 578 2.72 6.22 -28.12
CA ASP A 578 1.46 5.62 -27.64
C ASP A 578 1.30 5.91 -26.14
N LEU A 579 0.90 7.14 -25.80
CA LEU A 579 0.62 7.56 -24.44
C LEU A 579 -0.86 7.40 -24.14
N ARG A 580 -1.18 6.83 -22.97
CA ARG A 580 -2.54 6.45 -22.59
C ARG A 580 -3.03 7.26 -21.39
N PRO A 581 -4.22 7.89 -21.47
CA PRO A 581 -4.69 8.77 -20.40
C PRO A 581 -4.88 7.99 -19.09
N VAL A 582 -4.33 8.53 -18.01
CA VAL A 582 -4.34 7.89 -16.70
C VAL A 582 -5.60 8.22 -15.91
N LEU A 583 -6.10 9.46 -16.00
CA LEU A 583 -7.22 9.96 -15.21
C LEU A 583 -8.57 9.85 -15.96
N SER A 584 -9.61 9.51 -15.22
CA SER A 584 -11.00 9.72 -15.61
C SER A 584 -11.76 10.42 -14.49
N LEU A 585 -12.59 11.40 -14.82
CA LEU A 585 -13.47 12.09 -13.89
C LEU A 585 -14.90 11.57 -14.05
N LYS A 586 -15.48 11.05 -12.97
CA LYS A 586 -16.81 10.42 -12.97
C LYS A 586 -17.71 11.05 -11.91
N ALA A 587 -19.02 11.09 -12.17
CA ALA A 587 -20.04 11.47 -11.18
C ALA A 587 -21.30 10.62 -11.36
N LYS A 588 -22.03 10.34 -10.28
CA LYS A 588 -23.31 9.61 -10.35
C LYS A 588 -24.51 10.56 -10.48
N VAL A 589 -25.48 10.21 -11.31
CA VAL A 589 -26.77 10.91 -11.39
C VAL A 589 -27.49 10.81 -10.04
N VAL A 590 -27.90 11.95 -9.47
CA VAL A 590 -28.61 11.99 -8.17
C VAL A 590 -30.11 12.23 -8.31
N LEU A 591 -30.53 12.93 -9.36
CA LEU A 591 -31.93 13.26 -9.63
C LEU A 591 -32.17 13.31 -11.14
N ILE A 592 -33.36 12.90 -11.57
CA ILE A 592 -33.85 13.09 -12.93
C ILE A 592 -35.16 13.87 -12.85
N ARG A 593 -35.29 14.91 -13.67
CA ARG A 593 -36.45 15.80 -13.70
C ARG A 593 -36.94 15.98 -15.13
N LYS A 594 -38.25 15.86 -15.33
CA LYS A 594 -38.92 16.34 -16.54
C LYS A 594 -39.08 17.85 -16.45
N ILE A 595 -38.73 18.56 -17.51
CA ILE A 595 -39.03 19.98 -17.70
C ILE A 595 -39.82 20.14 -18.99
N LYS A 596 -40.79 21.05 -18.99
CA LYS A 596 -41.60 21.35 -20.16
C LYS A 596 -40.85 22.27 -21.12
N GLN A 597 -41.24 22.24 -22.38
CA GLN A 597 -40.82 23.25 -23.34
C GLN A 597 -41.08 24.67 -22.79
N GLY A 598 -40.08 25.55 -22.91
CA GLY A 598 -40.11 26.92 -22.38
C GLY A 598 -39.64 27.06 -20.93
N GLU A 599 -39.48 25.97 -20.18
CA GLU A 599 -38.89 26.01 -18.83
C GLU A 599 -37.35 26.14 -18.89
N SER A 600 -36.76 26.64 -17.80
CA SER A 600 -35.31 26.90 -17.71
C SER A 600 -34.65 26.06 -16.62
N VAL A 601 -33.32 25.89 -16.70
CA VAL A 601 -32.52 25.12 -15.74
C VAL A 601 -31.35 25.95 -15.22
N GLY A 602 -31.18 25.97 -13.89
CA GLY A 602 -30.04 26.59 -13.22
C GLY A 602 -30.14 28.12 -13.05
N TYR A 603 -29.14 28.68 -12.37
CA TYR A 603 -29.03 30.13 -12.14
C TYR A 603 -28.92 30.90 -13.46
N SER A 604 -29.40 32.16 -13.47
CA SER A 604 -29.31 33.12 -14.58
C SER A 604 -29.93 32.69 -15.92
N ARG A 605 -30.89 31.75 -15.94
CA ARG A 605 -31.78 31.43 -17.09
C ARG A 605 -31.10 31.28 -18.46
N ALA A 606 -29.84 30.84 -18.47
CA ALA A 606 -29.01 30.77 -19.67
C ALA A 606 -29.38 29.61 -20.61
N PHE A 607 -30.26 28.72 -20.17
CA PHE A 607 -30.83 27.63 -20.96
C PHE A 607 -32.34 27.68 -20.86
N THR A 608 -33.03 27.60 -21.99
CA THR A 608 -34.49 27.44 -22.07
C THR A 608 -34.77 26.22 -22.94
N ALA A 609 -35.57 25.29 -22.44
CA ALA A 609 -35.85 24.05 -23.15
C ALA A 609 -36.66 24.31 -24.42
N THR A 610 -36.18 23.80 -25.56
CA THR A 610 -36.85 23.94 -26.87
C THR A 610 -37.90 22.86 -27.11
N ARG A 611 -37.95 21.83 -26.26
CA ARG A 611 -38.92 20.74 -26.23
C ARG A 611 -39.09 20.26 -24.79
N ASP A 612 -40.06 19.38 -24.56
CA ASP A 612 -40.12 18.64 -23.29
C ASP A 612 -38.85 17.80 -23.13
N SER A 613 -38.10 18.06 -22.07
CA SER A 613 -36.75 17.49 -21.85
C SER A 613 -36.67 16.72 -20.54
N LEU A 614 -35.78 15.73 -20.49
CA LEU A 614 -35.33 15.05 -19.28
C LEU A 614 -33.95 15.54 -18.87
N ILE A 615 -33.85 16.07 -17.66
CA ILE A 615 -32.61 16.62 -17.11
C ILE A 615 -32.11 15.74 -15.98
N ALA A 616 -30.85 15.34 -16.05
CA ALA A 616 -30.15 14.66 -14.97
C ALA A 616 -29.29 15.65 -14.18
N ILE A 617 -29.32 15.56 -12.85
CA ILE A 617 -28.47 16.35 -11.95
C ILE A 617 -27.26 15.51 -11.56
N LEU A 618 -26.07 16.10 -11.73
CA LEU A 618 -24.80 15.53 -11.31
C LEU A 618 -24.27 16.32 -10.10
N PRO A 619 -23.86 15.66 -9.02
CA PRO A 619 -23.36 16.30 -7.82
C PRO A 619 -21.87 16.61 -7.97
N ILE A 620 -21.50 17.36 -9.00
CA ILE A 620 -20.15 17.89 -9.23
C ILE A 620 -20.24 19.32 -9.73
N GLY A 621 -19.38 20.21 -9.23
CA GLY A 621 -19.35 21.60 -9.65
C GLY A 621 -17.95 22.21 -9.63
N TYR A 622 -17.87 23.54 -9.71
CA TYR A 622 -16.58 24.22 -9.83
C TYR A 622 -15.70 24.14 -8.58
N ALA A 623 -16.26 23.89 -7.39
CA ALA A 623 -15.46 23.64 -6.18
C ALA A 623 -14.78 22.26 -6.20
N ASP A 624 -15.26 21.33 -7.04
CA ASP A 624 -14.60 20.06 -7.31
C ASP A 624 -13.55 20.16 -8.43
N GLY A 625 -13.32 21.36 -8.98
CA GLY A 625 -12.34 21.60 -10.03
C GLY A 625 -12.87 21.46 -11.45
N PHE A 626 -14.19 21.29 -11.66
CA PHE A 626 -14.79 21.29 -13.00
C PHE A 626 -15.11 22.73 -13.46
N PRO A 627 -14.41 23.28 -14.47
CA PRO A 627 -14.43 24.72 -14.74
C PRO A 627 -15.81 25.32 -15.02
N ARG A 628 -16.11 26.47 -14.39
CA ARG A 628 -17.42 27.14 -14.53
C ARG A 628 -17.68 27.67 -15.94
N ASN A 629 -16.64 28.00 -16.70
CA ASN A 629 -16.77 28.49 -18.08
C ASN A 629 -17.23 27.41 -19.08
N LEU A 630 -17.25 26.13 -18.69
CA LEU A 630 -17.89 25.04 -19.44
C LEU A 630 -19.43 25.06 -19.39
N SER A 631 -20.02 26.09 -18.77
CA SER A 631 -21.48 26.27 -18.69
C SER A 631 -22.14 26.39 -20.06
N CYS A 632 -23.46 26.19 -20.10
CA CYS A 632 -24.32 26.55 -21.24
C CYS A 632 -23.99 25.81 -22.56
N GLY A 633 -23.68 24.52 -22.50
CA GLY A 633 -23.44 23.71 -23.70
C GLY A 633 -22.02 23.80 -24.27
N ASN A 634 -21.12 24.58 -23.65
CA ASN A 634 -19.70 24.59 -24.01
C ASN A 634 -19.01 23.23 -23.77
N SER A 635 -19.67 22.29 -23.09
CA SER A 635 -19.20 20.92 -22.94
C SER A 635 -20.37 19.96 -22.72
N TYR A 636 -20.06 18.68 -22.73
CA TYR A 636 -20.98 17.57 -22.52
C TYR A 636 -20.35 16.51 -21.62
N VAL A 637 -21.17 15.59 -21.12
CA VAL A 637 -20.71 14.39 -20.39
C VAL A 637 -21.12 13.14 -21.16
N LEU A 638 -20.51 12.00 -20.88
CA LEU A 638 -20.93 10.71 -21.44
C LEU A 638 -21.75 9.93 -20.41
N ILE A 639 -22.97 9.52 -20.77
CA ILE A 639 -23.82 8.62 -19.97
C ILE A 639 -24.31 7.50 -20.87
N GLY A 640 -23.95 6.26 -20.55
CA GLY A 640 -24.37 5.09 -21.34
C GLY A 640 -23.78 5.10 -22.76
N GLY A 641 -22.56 5.65 -22.91
CA GLY A 641 -21.87 5.80 -24.19
C GLY A 641 -22.48 6.83 -25.12
N ARG A 642 -23.29 7.78 -24.60
CA ARG A 642 -23.93 8.86 -25.36
C ARG A 642 -23.62 10.21 -24.75
N GLN A 643 -23.53 11.24 -25.59
CA GLN A 643 -23.26 12.61 -25.16
C GLN A 643 -24.51 13.25 -24.55
N ALA A 644 -24.38 13.82 -23.35
CA ALA A 644 -25.39 14.58 -22.63
C ALA A 644 -24.88 16.02 -22.44
N PRO A 645 -25.39 17.01 -23.20
CA PRO A 645 -24.94 18.39 -23.10
C PRO A 645 -25.18 18.99 -21.72
N ILE A 646 -24.25 19.84 -21.25
CA ILE A 646 -24.43 20.59 -20.00
C ILE A 646 -25.44 21.71 -20.23
N VAL A 647 -26.51 21.74 -19.42
CA VAL A 647 -27.55 22.76 -19.51
C VAL A 647 -27.49 23.74 -18.35
N GLY A 648 -27.60 25.04 -18.66
CA GLY A 648 -27.51 26.12 -17.68
C GLY A 648 -26.09 26.36 -17.16
N LYS A 649 -25.99 27.09 -16.04
CA LYS A 649 -24.70 27.39 -15.40
C LYS A 649 -24.26 26.25 -14.49
N ILE A 650 -22.96 25.94 -14.52
CA ILE A 650 -22.31 25.06 -13.53
C ILE A 650 -22.29 25.79 -12.18
N CYS A 651 -22.80 25.13 -11.14
CA CYS A 651 -22.82 25.63 -9.77
C CYS A 651 -21.60 25.13 -8.97
N MET A 652 -21.52 25.52 -7.69
CA MET A 652 -20.40 25.16 -6.83
C MET A 652 -20.23 23.65 -6.66
N ASP A 653 -21.34 22.94 -6.47
CA ASP A 653 -21.34 21.52 -6.05
C ASP A 653 -22.14 20.60 -6.97
N GLN A 654 -22.81 21.15 -7.99
CA GLN A 654 -23.65 20.41 -8.91
C GLN A 654 -23.74 21.08 -10.29
N LEU A 655 -24.15 20.29 -11.28
CA LEU A 655 -24.48 20.74 -12.63
C LEU A 655 -25.62 19.88 -13.20
N ALA A 656 -26.22 20.34 -14.29
CA ALA A 656 -27.33 19.67 -14.96
C ALA A 656 -26.96 19.30 -16.40
N VAL A 657 -27.44 18.14 -16.86
CA VAL A 657 -27.21 17.66 -18.23
C VAL A 657 -28.51 17.17 -18.87
N ASP A 658 -28.67 17.41 -20.17
CA ASP A 658 -29.82 16.94 -20.93
C ASP A 658 -29.63 15.46 -21.33
N VAL A 659 -30.55 14.62 -20.86
CA VAL A 659 -30.57 13.17 -21.11
C VAL A 659 -31.83 12.73 -21.86
N THR A 660 -32.52 13.67 -22.52
CA THR A 660 -33.77 13.42 -23.25
C THR A 660 -33.62 12.30 -24.26
N ASP A 661 -32.51 12.32 -25.00
CA ASP A 661 -32.23 11.32 -26.03
C ASP A 661 -31.41 10.15 -25.49
N ILE A 662 -31.31 9.89 -24.19
CA ILE A 662 -30.51 8.78 -23.64
C ILE A 662 -31.42 7.80 -22.89
N PRO A 663 -31.66 6.58 -23.41
CA PRO A 663 -32.52 5.61 -22.73
C PRO A 663 -31.84 5.08 -21.47
N ASN A 664 -32.65 4.64 -20.50
CA ASN A 664 -32.20 3.95 -19.29
C ASN A 664 -31.27 4.75 -18.36
N VAL A 665 -31.36 6.08 -18.37
CA VAL A 665 -30.72 6.91 -17.34
C VAL A 665 -31.56 6.85 -16.06
N LYS A 666 -30.91 6.54 -14.93
CA LYS A 666 -31.52 6.45 -13.60
C LYS A 666 -30.59 7.03 -12.55
N THR A 667 -31.13 7.34 -11.36
CA THR A 667 -30.29 7.68 -10.20
C THR A 667 -29.26 6.56 -9.97
N GLY A 668 -28.00 6.94 -9.79
CA GLY A 668 -26.85 6.04 -9.71
C GLY A 668 -26.18 5.71 -11.05
N SER A 669 -26.74 6.11 -12.20
CA SER A 669 -26.04 6.03 -13.49
C SER A 669 -24.75 6.87 -13.44
N ILE A 670 -23.67 6.34 -14.01
CA ILE A 670 -22.37 7.01 -14.03
C ILE A 670 -22.30 7.93 -15.25
N ALA A 671 -22.00 9.20 -15.00
CA ALA A 671 -21.60 10.17 -15.99
C ALA A 671 -20.08 10.29 -16.02
N THR A 672 -19.51 10.30 -17.22
CA THR A 672 -18.09 10.49 -17.49
C THR A 672 -17.86 11.90 -17.98
N LEU A 673 -17.15 12.70 -17.19
CA LEU A 673 -16.79 14.07 -17.54
C LEU A 673 -15.41 14.14 -18.23
N ILE A 674 -14.50 13.24 -17.85
CA ILE A 674 -13.21 13.02 -18.51
C ILE A 674 -13.00 11.50 -18.60
N GLY A 675 -12.60 11.00 -19.76
CA GLY A 675 -12.29 9.59 -20.03
C GLY A 675 -13.25 8.93 -21.02
N LYS A 676 -13.27 7.59 -20.99
CA LYS A 676 -14.03 6.75 -21.93
C LYS A 676 -15.34 6.24 -21.33
N ASP A 677 -16.37 6.15 -22.18
CA ASP A 677 -17.61 5.41 -21.92
C ASP A 677 -18.14 4.78 -23.23
N GLY A 678 -18.23 3.45 -23.27
CA GLY A 678 -18.55 2.73 -24.50
C GLY A 678 -17.49 2.97 -25.59
N LYS A 679 -17.94 3.48 -26.74
CA LYS A 679 -17.07 3.85 -27.88
C LYS A 679 -16.69 5.34 -27.88
N GLU A 680 -17.30 6.14 -27.00
CA GLU A 680 -17.08 7.58 -26.92
C GLU A 680 -15.96 7.91 -25.92
N GLU A 681 -15.28 9.02 -26.17
CA GLU A 681 -14.22 9.54 -25.31
C GLU A 681 -14.31 11.06 -25.22
N ILE A 682 -14.17 11.58 -24.00
CA ILE A 682 -13.99 13.01 -23.73
C ILE A 682 -12.65 13.20 -23.02
N THR A 683 -11.65 13.68 -23.75
CA THR A 683 -10.27 13.74 -23.23
C THR A 683 -10.05 14.99 -22.37
N ALA A 684 -9.04 14.96 -21.49
CA ALA A 684 -8.68 16.14 -20.71
C ALA A 684 -8.28 17.35 -21.58
N PRO A 685 -7.50 17.20 -22.67
CA PRO A 685 -7.23 18.30 -23.59
C PRO A 685 -8.49 18.92 -24.21
N MET A 686 -9.46 18.10 -24.64
CA MET A 686 -10.74 18.62 -25.19
C MET A 686 -11.50 19.46 -24.17
N VAL A 687 -11.54 19.01 -22.90
CA VAL A 687 -12.19 19.75 -21.81
C VAL A 687 -11.42 21.03 -21.48
N ALA A 688 -10.09 21.00 -21.51
CA ALA A 688 -9.26 22.18 -21.26
C ALA A 688 -9.44 23.24 -22.35
N GLU A 689 -9.46 22.82 -23.62
CA GLU A 689 -9.72 23.70 -24.76
C GLU A 689 -11.11 24.34 -24.67
N SER A 690 -12.15 23.54 -24.37
CA SER A 690 -13.51 24.04 -24.14
C SER A 690 -13.61 25.02 -22.96
N ALA A 691 -12.67 24.92 -22.01
CA ALA A 691 -12.53 25.82 -20.87
C ALA A 691 -11.55 26.98 -21.14
N GLU A 692 -11.12 27.20 -22.39
CA GLU A 692 -10.14 28.24 -22.75
C GLU A 692 -8.88 28.19 -21.86
N SER A 693 -8.40 26.97 -21.60
CA SER A 693 -7.33 26.66 -20.66
C SER A 693 -6.38 25.61 -21.27
N ILE A 694 -5.43 25.12 -20.49
CA ILE A 694 -4.49 24.06 -20.86
C ILE A 694 -4.65 22.86 -19.92
N THR A 695 -4.30 21.67 -20.41
CA THR A 695 -4.47 20.42 -19.66
C THR A 695 -3.78 20.45 -18.28
N ASN A 696 -2.62 21.10 -18.19
CA ASN A 696 -1.88 21.25 -16.95
C ASN A 696 -2.71 21.96 -15.87
N GLU A 697 -3.41 23.03 -16.24
CA GLU A 697 -4.26 23.79 -15.32
C GLU A 697 -5.49 22.95 -14.96
N LEU A 698 -6.21 22.42 -15.95
CA LEU A 698 -7.41 21.60 -15.73
C LEU A 698 -7.14 20.48 -14.72
N LEU A 699 -6.11 19.68 -14.94
CA LEU A 699 -5.82 18.51 -14.12
C LEU A 699 -5.27 18.90 -12.74
N SER A 700 -4.32 19.84 -12.67
CA SER A 700 -3.74 20.25 -11.37
C SER A 700 -4.73 20.96 -10.44
N ARG A 701 -5.84 21.48 -10.98
CA ARG A 701 -6.91 22.14 -10.22
C ARG A 701 -8.07 21.23 -9.84
N MET A 702 -7.98 19.92 -10.08
CA MET A 702 -8.96 18.97 -9.58
C MET A 702 -9.11 19.13 -8.06
N GLY A 703 -10.35 19.31 -7.61
CA GLY A 703 -10.64 19.70 -6.24
C GLY A 703 -10.31 18.58 -5.25
N HIS A 704 -9.71 18.93 -4.11
CA HIS A 704 -9.36 18.00 -3.03
C HIS A 704 -10.56 17.21 -2.46
N ARG A 705 -11.80 17.66 -2.74
CA ARG A 705 -13.02 16.97 -2.31
C ARG A 705 -13.35 15.72 -3.15
N LEU A 706 -12.73 15.58 -4.32
CA LEU A 706 -12.89 14.38 -5.15
C LEU A 706 -12.15 13.20 -4.53
N ASN A 707 -12.87 12.09 -4.31
CA ASN A 707 -12.24 10.83 -3.93
C ASN A 707 -11.39 10.29 -5.10
N ILE A 708 -10.29 9.61 -4.79
CA ILE A 708 -9.40 9.00 -5.78
C ILE A 708 -9.49 7.48 -5.67
N ILE A 709 -9.77 6.82 -6.79
CA ILE A 709 -9.92 5.37 -6.88
C ILE A 709 -8.94 4.80 -7.88
N ARG A 710 -8.16 3.81 -7.43
CA ARG A 710 -7.24 3.08 -8.30
C ARG A 710 -8.03 2.12 -9.19
N ARG A 711 -7.79 2.21 -10.49
CA ARG A 711 -8.22 1.23 -11.48
C ARG A 711 -7.00 0.45 -11.97
N ALA A 712 -7.11 -0.87 -11.91
CA ALA A 712 -6.26 -1.80 -12.65
C ALA A 712 -7.07 -2.35 -13.80
#